data_AF-A0A961JF71-F1
#
_entry.id   AF-A0A961JF71-F1
#
_cell.length_a   1.000
_cell.length_b   1.000
_cell.length_c   1.000
_cell.angle_alpha   90.00
_cell.angle_beta   90.00
_cell.angle_gamma   90.00
#
_symmetry.space_group_name_H-M   'P 1'
#
loop_
_entity.id
_entity.type
_entity.pdbx_description
1 polymer ?
#
loop_
_entity_poly.entity_id
_entity_poly.type
_entity_poly.pdbx_seq_one_letter_code
_entity_poly.pdbx_strand_id
1 'polypeptide(L)'
;MPATDIIVADPVYKSIADRSFTGTLGDFVEVEHRKTLALSSATVSLSFSLDRLPGEYALVSKDGNGRGAGDFTVWLKDGTIVVTQESATGSAWLKVPDLVLEANTTYAFALTFGADGLQVWLNGDLVAAEPAFKQGMEGNSHPLVIGGSRAWHNSDTDPAHSLFKGTIGDVMVFDGQLPEDDILALAGAVDPELAHHAETHDALDDLMPVLGQLHHASDTFMKIMMDYGADMHGHFTTPLTMTTMSGQRGTDLAGDGAANGLDGGLGDDVVNGKGGNDVLQGGYGNDKVIGGSGNDILDGGHGEDVLIGGNGNDLLISRADGREGAIYYDPDRDEGDPLNELTNGKLYPDQPVPADDVLTGGKGADIFYFQTLINAKQRYIEKHTNDDGTINWHGVAGENDKLHDHWVDVLGNDVITDYSRAQGDRIVIEGHTTQIASITYGDKNGDGVMDHSVIALYSDQGNNGGAHNDDRLGTITVYGDLVKRSDIEHSAAPAYGIITSIEDLDEAITPIDMGTDTGRIRAPRGIAKPDDLALPSGLAPVLAYVGSHDFSPEDRAALVFKHTANLALAQGTIAFTFEAADTGDFQVLFSKDASGDGQGHIAAYVNEIGSLTVRVQDTSGSHYMTVDHVVQPGESHQVALNFGPKGLELWLDGVKVAYEKDIVIDLASNTEALVVGATGWSSTPGTTNMVGSYFDGTITDFMVFDSQLTGAEIFGTAPRADTLYFDKPIAQYDFARSGGNVTVSGGGTPDVTSTRAIEYLHFANQAVRVSEIQFGSHLNDGLYGRDGADVLLGYAGNDDLRGYDNDDLLRGGAGDDSLYGGNGQDRLEGDDGNDRLFGGNDADFLFGGTGDDELYGEEGSDRFYGGIGDDRFYGHVWNNAGTANNDRVYYDGNRADYTFSTATWYDGNRGGNVTQLTVTDNANGGLDGWYEGRDRLIDIDYLVFADQTVAFADLL
;
A
#
# COMPACT_ATOMS: atom_id res chain seq x y z
N MET A 1 -15.86 -6.34 -54.60
CA MET A 1 -16.73 -6.74 -55.75
C MET A 1 -18.01 -5.89 -55.67
N PRO A 2 -18.89 -5.74 -56.69
CA PRO A 2 -20.12 -4.97 -56.48
C PRO A 2 -21.05 -5.73 -55.52
N ALA A 3 -21.77 -4.97 -54.67
CA ALA A 3 -22.69 -5.41 -53.63
C ALA A 3 -23.45 -6.70 -53.98
N THR A 4 -23.21 -7.74 -53.19
CA THR A 4 -24.12 -8.87 -53.08
C THR A 4 -25.42 -8.39 -52.46
N ASP A 5 -26.55 -8.64 -53.13
CA ASP A 5 -27.88 -8.45 -52.55
C ASP A 5 -27.95 -9.29 -51.25
N ILE A 6 -27.85 -8.63 -50.09
CA ILE A 6 -28.11 -9.27 -48.80
C ILE A 6 -29.60 -9.64 -48.80
N ILE A 7 -29.87 -10.95 -48.76
CA ILE A 7 -31.24 -11.48 -48.75
C ILE A 7 -31.69 -11.52 -47.29
N VAL A 8 -32.21 -10.39 -46.79
CA VAL A 8 -32.91 -10.39 -45.50
C VAL A 8 -34.11 -11.34 -45.60
N ALA A 9 -34.31 -12.19 -44.59
CA ALA A 9 -35.43 -13.13 -44.52
C ALA A 9 -36.78 -12.44 -44.80
N ASP A 10 -37.73 -13.12 -45.45
CA ASP A 10 -39.05 -12.53 -45.72
C ASP A 10 -39.82 -12.29 -44.40
N PRO A 11 -40.29 -11.06 -44.11
CA PRO A 11 -41.01 -10.79 -42.87
C PRO A 11 -42.41 -11.44 -42.87
N VAL A 12 -42.81 -12.03 -41.74
CA VAL A 12 -44.17 -12.54 -41.51
C VAL A 12 -45.22 -11.44 -41.41
N TYR A 13 -44.78 -10.21 -41.13
CA TYR A 13 -45.59 -9.01 -41.22
C TYR A 13 -44.74 -7.84 -41.70
N LYS A 14 -45.26 -7.09 -42.66
CA LYS A 14 -44.66 -5.83 -43.11
C LYS A 14 -45.74 -4.77 -43.29
N SER A 15 -45.58 -3.64 -42.62
CA SER A 15 -46.27 -2.39 -42.96
C SER A 15 -45.33 -1.54 -43.80
N ILE A 16 -45.77 -1.16 -45.01
CA ILE A 16 -44.94 -0.41 -45.96
C ILE A 16 -45.48 1.01 -46.05
N ALA A 17 -44.82 1.93 -45.34
CA ALA A 17 -44.92 3.41 -45.45
C ALA A 17 -44.64 4.08 -44.10
N ASP A 18 -43.81 5.12 -44.13
CA ASP A 18 -43.66 6.06 -43.03
C ASP A 18 -45.00 6.64 -42.61
N ARG A 19 -45.28 6.61 -41.30
CA ARG A 19 -46.47 7.23 -40.72
C ARG A 19 -46.04 8.24 -39.66
N SER A 20 -46.57 9.45 -39.78
CA SER A 20 -46.49 10.45 -38.70
C SER A 20 -47.59 10.23 -37.67
N PHE A 21 -47.22 10.29 -36.40
CA PHE A 21 -48.09 10.16 -35.24
C PHE A 21 -48.15 11.48 -34.48
N THR A 22 -49.35 11.91 -34.14
CA THR A 22 -49.63 13.22 -33.51
C THR A 22 -49.52 13.21 -31.99
N GLY A 23 -49.43 12.03 -31.37
CA GLY A 23 -49.50 11.87 -29.91
C GLY A 23 -50.88 12.16 -29.30
N THR A 24 -51.95 12.14 -30.11
CA THR A 24 -53.33 12.41 -29.66
C THR A 24 -54.19 11.15 -29.58
N LEU A 25 -55.19 11.12 -28.69
CA LEU A 25 -56.03 9.96 -28.43
C LEU A 25 -56.59 9.34 -29.72
N GLY A 26 -56.30 8.05 -29.94
CA GLY A 26 -56.75 7.29 -31.12
C GLY A 26 -55.77 7.28 -32.29
N ASP A 27 -54.65 7.99 -32.21
CA ASP A 27 -53.63 8.01 -33.26
C ASP A 27 -52.51 7.00 -32.99
N PHE A 28 -52.83 5.73 -33.22
CA PHE A 28 -51.90 4.58 -33.20
C PHE A 28 -52.22 3.64 -34.37
N VAL A 29 -51.40 2.60 -34.59
CA VAL A 29 -51.71 1.48 -35.49
C VAL A 29 -52.00 0.26 -34.64
N GLU A 30 -53.08 -0.45 -34.96
CA GLU A 30 -53.36 -1.77 -34.40
C GLU A 30 -53.22 -2.81 -35.50
N VAL A 31 -52.37 -3.80 -35.26
CA VAL A 31 -52.17 -4.95 -36.13
C VAL A 31 -52.83 -6.15 -35.46
N GLU A 32 -54.00 -6.53 -35.96
CA GLU A 32 -54.76 -7.68 -35.45
C GLU A 32 -53.86 -8.92 -35.33
N HIS A 33 -53.97 -9.62 -34.20
CA HIS A 33 -53.24 -10.87 -34.01
C HIS A 33 -53.60 -11.90 -35.09
N ARG A 34 -52.57 -12.52 -35.66
CA ARG A 34 -52.68 -13.64 -36.60
C ARG A 34 -51.78 -14.77 -36.14
N LYS A 35 -52.09 -16.00 -36.55
CA LYS A 35 -51.24 -17.18 -36.25
C LYS A 35 -49.77 -16.99 -36.67
N THR A 36 -49.51 -16.19 -37.70
CA THR A 36 -48.15 -15.87 -38.18
C THR A 36 -47.39 -14.91 -37.26
N LEU A 37 -48.03 -14.34 -36.24
CA LEU A 37 -47.40 -13.51 -35.21
C LEU A 37 -47.31 -14.23 -33.85
N ALA A 38 -47.66 -15.51 -33.79
CA ALA A 38 -47.48 -16.36 -32.62
C ALA A 38 -46.13 -17.07 -32.73
N LEU A 39 -45.04 -16.37 -32.41
CA LEU A 39 -43.67 -16.76 -32.70
C LEU A 39 -42.88 -17.05 -31.43
N SER A 40 -42.24 -18.23 -31.34
CA SER A 40 -41.37 -18.61 -30.21
C SER A 40 -40.02 -17.89 -30.21
N SER A 41 -39.65 -17.35 -31.36
CA SER A 41 -38.53 -16.42 -31.53
C SER A 41 -38.91 -15.42 -32.60
N ALA A 42 -38.55 -14.15 -32.43
CA ALA A 42 -38.97 -13.10 -33.35
C ALA A 42 -38.02 -11.93 -33.35
N THR A 43 -37.99 -11.22 -34.48
CA THR A 43 -37.35 -9.92 -34.61
C THR A 43 -38.38 -8.90 -35.05
N VAL A 44 -38.54 -7.82 -34.28
CA VAL A 44 -39.39 -6.67 -34.61
C VAL A 44 -38.47 -5.52 -34.99
N SER A 45 -38.44 -5.15 -36.27
CA SER A 45 -37.61 -4.07 -36.81
C SER A 45 -38.46 -2.91 -37.28
N LEU A 46 -38.00 -1.68 -37.03
CA LEU A 46 -38.61 -0.44 -37.51
C LEU A 46 -37.59 0.70 -37.54
N SER A 47 -37.90 1.78 -38.24
CA SER A 47 -37.22 3.06 -38.05
C SER A 47 -38.10 4.05 -37.31
N PHE A 48 -37.50 5.00 -36.58
CA PHE A 48 -38.27 6.05 -35.91
C PHE A 48 -37.51 7.38 -35.81
N SER A 49 -38.26 8.48 -35.74
CA SER A 49 -37.76 9.82 -35.42
C SER A 49 -38.76 10.53 -34.51
N LEU A 50 -38.28 11.13 -33.41
CA LEU A 50 -39.08 11.80 -32.39
C LEU A 50 -39.19 13.31 -32.65
N ASP A 51 -40.38 13.90 -32.50
CA ASP A 51 -40.54 15.36 -32.65
C ASP A 51 -39.97 16.17 -31.46
N ARG A 52 -39.85 15.56 -30.26
CA ARG A 52 -39.43 16.24 -29.02
C ARG A 52 -38.98 15.29 -27.90
N LEU A 53 -38.17 15.82 -26.97
CA LEU A 53 -37.73 15.23 -25.69
C LEU A 53 -37.85 16.37 -24.64
N PRO A 54 -38.56 16.26 -23.50
CA PRO A 54 -38.85 15.09 -22.65
C PRO A 54 -40.25 14.46 -22.83
N GLY A 55 -40.44 13.27 -22.24
CA GLY A 55 -41.70 12.52 -22.23
C GLY A 55 -41.52 11.00 -22.18
N GLU A 56 -42.61 10.30 -21.87
CA GLU A 56 -42.72 8.84 -21.88
C GLU A 56 -43.66 8.40 -23.01
N TYR A 57 -43.11 7.71 -24.00
CA TYR A 57 -43.80 7.24 -25.19
C TYR A 57 -43.60 5.74 -25.36
N ALA A 58 -44.55 5.06 -25.99
CA ALA A 58 -44.41 3.66 -26.40
C ALA A 58 -44.23 3.61 -27.93
N LEU A 59 -43.14 2.97 -28.36
CA LEU A 59 -42.78 2.85 -29.77
C LEU A 59 -43.55 1.71 -30.43
N VAL A 60 -43.47 0.53 -29.82
CA VAL A 60 -44.20 -0.67 -30.22
C VAL A 60 -44.49 -1.50 -28.98
N SER A 61 -45.66 -2.14 -28.95
CA SER A 61 -46.09 -2.96 -27.83
C SER A 61 -46.95 -4.12 -28.28
N LYS A 62 -46.90 -5.21 -27.51
CA LYS A 62 -47.79 -6.35 -27.62
C LYS A 62 -48.12 -6.79 -26.20
N ASP A 63 -49.14 -6.18 -25.60
CA ASP A 63 -49.47 -6.38 -24.19
C ASP A 63 -50.94 -6.76 -23.99
N GLY A 64 -51.25 -7.35 -22.82
CA GLY A 64 -52.63 -7.52 -22.35
C GLY A 64 -53.03 -8.97 -22.10
N ASN A 65 -52.17 -9.95 -22.41
CA ASN A 65 -52.48 -11.37 -22.22
C ASN A 65 -52.09 -11.89 -20.82
N GLY A 66 -51.38 -11.08 -20.04
CA GLY A 66 -50.93 -11.40 -18.69
C GLY A 66 -49.56 -12.08 -18.68
N ARG A 67 -49.02 -12.29 -17.47
CA ARG A 67 -47.67 -12.85 -17.29
C ARG A 67 -47.49 -14.19 -18.00
N GLY A 68 -46.38 -14.32 -18.72
CA GLY A 68 -45.97 -15.57 -19.39
C GLY A 68 -46.47 -15.77 -20.80
N ALA A 69 -47.10 -14.76 -21.40
CA ALA A 69 -47.51 -14.81 -22.80
C ALA A 69 -46.49 -14.20 -23.78
N GLY A 70 -45.42 -13.57 -23.29
CA GLY A 70 -44.53 -12.77 -24.13
C GLY A 70 -45.06 -11.35 -24.32
N ASP A 71 -45.60 -10.75 -23.25
CA ASP A 71 -46.07 -9.37 -23.27
C ASP A 71 -44.83 -8.46 -23.28
N PHE A 72 -44.76 -7.50 -24.21
CA PHE A 72 -43.62 -6.58 -24.28
C PHE A 72 -44.03 -5.16 -24.68
N THR A 73 -43.28 -4.18 -24.16
CA THR A 73 -43.37 -2.79 -24.59
C THR A 73 -41.98 -2.19 -24.74
N VAL A 74 -41.77 -1.46 -25.84
CA VAL A 74 -40.60 -0.60 -26.06
C VAL A 74 -40.95 0.84 -25.66
N TRP A 75 -40.35 1.33 -24.59
CA TRP A 75 -40.54 2.66 -24.05
C TRP A 75 -39.42 3.60 -24.48
N LEU A 76 -39.79 4.84 -24.77
CA LEU A 76 -38.88 5.96 -24.96
C LEU A 76 -39.11 6.91 -23.78
N LYS A 77 -38.17 6.97 -22.84
CA LYS A 77 -38.28 7.72 -21.58
C LYS A 77 -37.17 8.74 -21.49
N ASP A 78 -37.51 10.01 -21.65
CA ASP A 78 -36.59 11.15 -21.49
C ASP A 78 -35.27 11.03 -22.27
N GLY A 79 -35.34 10.46 -23.48
CA GLY A 79 -34.18 10.28 -24.36
C GLY A 79 -33.52 8.90 -24.27
N THR A 80 -33.97 8.01 -23.39
CA THR A 80 -33.45 6.64 -23.31
C THR A 80 -34.47 5.61 -23.81
N ILE A 81 -33.99 4.48 -24.31
CA ILE A 81 -34.81 3.31 -24.67
C ILE A 81 -34.86 2.35 -23.48
N VAL A 82 -36.08 1.93 -23.12
CA VAL A 82 -36.32 0.90 -22.09
C VAL A 82 -37.27 -0.13 -22.64
N VAL A 83 -36.88 -1.40 -22.64
CA VAL A 83 -37.74 -2.51 -23.01
C VAL A 83 -38.21 -3.24 -21.76
N THR A 84 -39.51 -3.50 -21.69
CA THR A 84 -40.12 -4.36 -20.69
C THR A 84 -40.64 -5.61 -21.36
N GLN A 85 -40.30 -6.78 -20.82
CA GLN A 85 -40.85 -8.06 -21.29
C GLN A 85 -41.28 -8.94 -20.12
N GLU A 86 -42.44 -9.58 -20.22
CA GLU A 86 -43.01 -10.46 -19.17
C GLU A 86 -43.02 -11.92 -19.61
N SER A 87 -42.45 -12.80 -18.77
CA SER A 87 -42.43 -14.25 -18.93
C SER A 87 -43.16 -14.93 -17.78
N ALA A 88 -43.24 -16.27 -17.82
CA ALA A 88 -43.89 -17.04 -16.78
C ALA A 88 -43.10 -16.97 -15.45
N THR A 89 -41.79 -16.70 -15.53
CA THR A 89 -40.85 -16.74 -14.39
C THR A 89 -40.45 -15.35 -13.88
N GLY A 90 -40.70 -14.27 -14.63
CA GLY A 90 -40.37 -12.91 -14.19
C GLY A 90 -40.61 -11.81 -15.22
N SER A 91 -40.13 -10.60 -14.92
CA SER A 91 -40.16 -9.42 -15.80
C SER A 91 -38.73 -9.00 -16.12
N ALA A 92 -38.34 -8.93 -17.40
CA ALA A 92 -37.08 -8.32 -17.83
C ALA A 92 -37.25 -6.81 -18.01
N TRP A 93 -36.25 -6.06 -17.56
CA TRP A 93 -36.14 -4.61 -17.71
C TRP A 93 -34.80 -4.30 -18.35
N LEU A 94 -34.84 -4.01 -19.64
CA LEU A 94 -33.63 -3.74 -20.41
C LEU A 94 -33.57 -2.26 -20.75
N LYS A 95 -32.70 -1.52 -20.06
CA LYS A 95 -32.44 -0.10 -20.33
C LYS A 95 -31.15 -0.01 -21.13
N VAL A 96 -31.16 0.72 -22.24
CA VAL A 96 -29.93 1.00 -22.99
C VAL A 96 -29.05 1.96 -22.17
N PRO A 97 -27.83 1.57 -21.79
CA PRO A 97 -26.94 2.42 -20.99
C PRO A 97 -26.47 3.62 -21.81
N ASP A 98 -26.30 4.77 -21.14
CA ASP A 98 -25.72 6.02 -21.67
C ASP A 98 -26.32 6.57 -23.00
N LEU A 99 -27.46 6.04 -23.44
CA LEU A 99 -28.17 6.49 -24.63
C LEU A 99 -28.97 7.77 -24.35
N VAL A 100 -28.68 8.80 -25.13
CA VAL A 100 -29.48 10.03 -25.26
C VAL A 100 -29.88 10.21 -26.72
N LEU A 101 -31.13 9.86 -27.04
CA LEU A 101 -31.73 10.11 -28.34
C LEU A 101 -31.84 11.61 -28.60
N GLU A 102 -31.87 11.98 -29.88
CA GLU A 102 -32.06 13.35 -30.34
C GLU A 102 -33.39 13.52 -31.07
N ALA A 103 -34.00 14.71 -30.95
CA ALA A 103 -35.24 15.02 -31.66
C ALA A 103 -34.94 15.30 -33.14
N ASN A 104 -35.80 14.77 -34.03
CA ASN A 104 -35.68 14.82 -35.49
C ASN A 104 -34.49 14.03 -36.07
N THR A 105 -33.95 13.09 -35.31
CA THR A 105 -32.95 12.12 -35.77
C THR A 105 -33.64 10.79 -36.07
N THR A 106 -33.36 10.22 -37.24
CA THR A 106 -33.89 8.90 -37.63
C THR A 106 -32.97 7.82 -37.09
N TYR A 107 -33.54 6.83 -36.41
CA TYR A 107 -32.85 5.66 -35.90
C TYR A 107 -33.39 4.40 -36.56
N ALA A 108 -32.53 3.43 -36.86
CA ALA A 108 -32.94 2.07 -37.16
C ALA A 108 -33.00 1.28 -35.85
N PHE A 109 -34.08 0.56 -35.60
CA PHE A 109 -34.29 -0.18 -34.36
C PHE A 109 -34.69 -1.62 -34.67
N ALA A 110 -34.12 -2.57 -33.94
CA ALA A 110 -34.64 -3.92 -33.92
C ALA A 110 -34.70 -4.45 -32.48
N LEU A 111 -35.73 -5.24 -32.21
CA LEU A 111 -35.91 -5.95 -30.96
C LEU A 111 -36.02 -7.44 -31.27
N THR A 112 -35.09 -8.23 -30.75
CA THR A 112 -35.08 -9.68 -30.96
C THR A 112 -35.38 -10.41 -29.66
N PHE A 113 -36.04 -11.56 -29.79
CA PHE A 113 -36.35 -12.45 -28.67
C PHE A 113 -36.21 -13.90 -29.13
N GLY A 114 -35.56 -14.76 -28.36
CA GLY A 114 -35.42 -16.18 -28.69
C GLY A 114 -34.34 -16.89 -27.88
N ALA A 115 -33.64 -17.85 -28.50
CA ALA A 115 -32.62 -18.67 -27.84
C ALA A 115 -31.51 -17.83 -27.19
N ASP A 116 -31.19 -16.67 -27.76
CA ASP A 116 -30.13 -15.76 -27.33
C ASP A 116 -30.64 -14.68 -26.35
N GLY A 117 -31.88 -14.84 -25.87
CA GLY A 117 -32.53 -13.93 -24.95
C GLY A 117 -33.17 -12.72 -25.63
N LEU A 118 -33.40 -11.67 -24.84
CA LEU A 118 -33.97 -10.40 -25.27
C LEU A 118 -32.85 -9.47 -25.73
N GLN A 119 -32.91 -8.90 -26.93
CA GLN A 119 -31.86 -8.02 -27.46
C GLN A 119 -32.43 -6.75 -28.09
N VAL A 120 -31.77 -5.62 -27.86
CA VAL A 120 -32.09 -4.31 -28.42
C VAL A 120 -30.97 -3.89 -29.35
N TRP A 121 -31.32 -3.68 -30.61
CA TRP A 121 -30.40 -3.20 -31.64
C TRP A 121 -30.78 -1.79 -32.07
N LEU A 122 -29.80 -0.91 -32.18
CA LEU A 122 -29.96 0.47 -32.63
C LEU A 122 -28.91 0.79 -33.67
N ASN A 123 -29.34 1.28 -34.83
CA ASN A 123 -28.48 1.64 -35.96
C ASN A 123 -27.60 0.51 -36.51
N GLY A 124 -27.93 -0.74 -36.22
CA GLY A 124 -27.15 -1.91 -36.61
C GLY A 124 -26.39 -2.54 -35.44
N ASP A 125 -26.23 -1.81 -34.33
CA ASP A 125 -25.44 -2.24 -33.18
C ASP A 125 -26.32 -2.87 -32.10
N LEU A 126 -25.85 -3.94 -31.45
CA LEU A 126 -26.49 -4.50 -30.25
C LEU A 126 -26.20 -3.58 -29.05
N VAL A 127 -27.18 -2.78 -28.65
CA VAL A 127 -27.01 -1.76 -27.60
C VAL A 127 -27.47 -2.20 -26.21
N ALA A 128 -28.21 -3.31 -26.10
CA ALA A 128 -28.53 -3.93 -24.80
C ALA A 128 -29.02 -5.38 -25.01
N ALA A 129 -28.72 -6.29 -24.07
CA ALA A 129 -29.25 -7.66 -24.09
C ALA A 129 -29.56 -8.19 -22.67
N GLU A 130 -30.49 -9.15 -22.59
CA GLU A 130 -30.83 -9.93 -21.39
C GLU A 130 -30.92 -11.43 -21.79
N PRO A 131 -29.80 -12.17 -21.73
CA PRO A 131 -29.68 -13.54 -22.24
C PRO A 131 -30.56 -14.57 -21.52
N ALA A 132 -30.90 -14.32 -20.25
CA ALA A 132 -31.73 -15.23 -19.47
C ALA A 132 -33.21 -15.20 -19.90
N PHE A 133 -33.61 -14.19 -20.67
CA PHE A 133 -35.00 -13.97 -21.03
C PHE A 133 -35.33 -14.46 -22.45
N LYS A 134 -35.54 -15.76 -22.57
CA LYS A 134 -35.72 -16.45 -23.87
C LYS A 134 -37.16 -16.54 -24.38
N GLN A 135 -38.09 -15.84 -23.73
CA GLN A 135 -39.52 -15.94 -24.05
C GLN A 135 -39.82 -15.24 -25.38
N GLY A 136 -40.44 -15.96 -26.32
CA GLY A 136 -41.00 -15.36 -27.54
C GLY A 136 -42.35 -14.69 -27.29
N MET A 137 -43.11 -14.43 -28.35
CA MET A 137 -44.46 -13.85 -28.31
C MET A 137 -45.57 -14.83 -28.74
N GLU A 138 -45.28 -16.13 -28.78
CA GLU A 138 -46.19 -17.21 -29.18
C GLU A 138 -47.38 -17.37 -28.25
N GLY A 139 -47.21 -17.04 -26.97
CA GLY A 139 -48.27 -17.06 -25.97
C GLY A 139 -49.23 -15.87 -26.09
N ASN A 140 -48.90 -14.84 -26.87
CA ASN A 140 -49.61 -13.56 -26.87
C ASN A 140 -50.62 -13.44 -28.02
N SER A 141 -51.90 -13.56 -27.69
CA SER A 141 -53.01 -13.43 -28.65
C SER A 141 -53.51 -11.99 -28.88
N HIS A 142 -52.92 -10.98 -28.24
CA HIS A 142 -53.34 -9.57 -28.39
C HIS A 142 -52.74 -8.95 -29.66
N PRO A 143 -53.36 -7.87 -30.21
CA PRO A 143 -52.83 -7.12 -31.34
C PRO A 143 -51.43 -6.54 -31.05
N LEU A 144 -50.61 -6.38 -32.09
CA LEU A 144 -49.40 -5.55 -32.02
C LEU A 144 -49.81 -4.08 -32.19
N VAL A 145 -49.44 -3.24 -31.24
CA VAL A 145 -49.75 -1.81 -31.20
C VAL A 145 -48.50 -1.03 -31.55
N ILE A 146 -48.57 -0.17 -32.57
CA ILE A 146 -47.45 0.69 -33.00
C ILE A 146 -47.83 2.14 -32.70
N GLY A 147 -46.91 2.88 -32.07
CA GLY A 147 -47.11 4.26 -31.65
C GLY A 147 -47.96 4.43 -30.38
N GLY A 148 -48.06 3.39 -29.55
CA GLY A 148 -48.77 3.40 -28.26
C GLY A 148 -48.60 2.07 -27.53
N SER A 149 -49.08 2.00 -26.28
CA SER A 149 -49.08 0.77 -25.48
C SER A 149 -50.44 0.50 -24.81
N ARG A 150 -50.68 -0.77 -24.48
CA ARG A 150 -51.81 -1.24 -23.67
C ARG A 150 -51.36 -1.98 -22.41
N ALA A 151 -50.12 -1.82 -21.95
CA ALA A 151 -49.48 -2.56 -20.86
C ALA A 151 -50.23 -2.60 -19.52
N TRP A 152 -51.28 -1.78 -19.31
CA TRP A 152 -52.10 -1.75 -18.09
C TRP A 152 -53.59 -2.03 -18.29
N HIS A 153 -53.99 -2.50 -19.48
CA HIS A 153 -55.38 -2.79 -19.83
C HIS A 153 -55.58 -4.27 -20.15
N ASN A 154 -56.71 -4.83 -19.69
CA ASN A 154 -57.04 -6.25 -19.87
C ASN A 154 -58.01 -6.50 -21.05
N SER A 155 -58.20 -5.52 -21.93
CA SER A 155 -59.14 -5.61 -23.06
C SER A 155 -58.63 -4.87 -24.30
N ASP A 156 -58.73 -5.53 -25.46
CA ASP A 156 -58.52 -4.94 -26.78
C ASP A 156 -59.43 -3.73 -27.08
N THR A 157 -60.52 -3.55 -26.31
CA THR A 157 -61.45 -2.43 -26.49
C THR A 157 -61.02 -1.14 -25.78
N ASP A 158 -60.00 -1.19 -24.93
CA ASP A 158 -59.47 -0.01 -24.24
C ASP A 158 -58.56 0.82 -25.19
N PRO A 159 -58.61 2.16 -25.13
CA PRO A 159 -57.76 3.01 -25.94
C PRO A 159 -56.28 2.88 -25.51
N ALA A 160 -55.37 2.80 -26.49
CA ALA A 160 -53.93 2.81 -26.20
C ALA A 160 -53.49 4.12 -25.52
N HIS A 161 -52.47 4.04 -24.66
CA HIS A 161 -51.87 5.17 -23.96
C HIS A 161 -50.37 5.32 -24.31
N SER A 162 -49.71 6.31 -23.70
CA SER A 162 -48.30 6.65 -23.96
C SER A 162 -48.02 6.86 -25.46
N LEU A 163 -48.92 7.60 -26.11
CA LEU A 163 -49.00 7.71 -27.57
C LEU A 163 -47.79 8.44 -28.17
N PHE A 164 -47.14 7.81 -29.14
CA PHE A 164 -45.94 8.30 -29.80
C PHE A 164 -46.22 9.59 -30.59
N LYS A 165 -45.24 10.50 -30.59
CA LYS A 165 -45.26 11.72 -31.40
C LYS A 165 -43.97 11.85 -32.19
N GLY A 166 -44.09 11.68 -33.51
CA GLY A 166 -42.95 11.58 -34.42
C GLY A 166 -43.32 10.80 -35.66
N THR A 167 -42.32 10.25 -36.34
CA THR A 167 -42.52 9.35 -37.48
C THR A 167 -42.01 7.96 -37.13
N ILE A 168 -42.78 6.92 -37.47
CA ILE A 168 -42.34 5.51 -37.45
C ILE A 168 -42.39 5.02 -38.89
N GLY A 169 -41.27 4.45 -39.36
CA GLY A 169 -41.12 3.91 -40.70
C GLY A 169 -41.60 2.47 -40.84
N ASP A 170 -41.02 1.75 -41.79
CA ASP A 170 -41.38 0.37 -42.13
C ASP A 170 -41.29 -0.54 -40.90
N VAL A 171 -42.43 -1.04 -40.43
CA VAL A 171 -42.47 -2.03 -39.34
C VAL A 171 -42.49 -3.43 -39.93
N MET A 172 -41.47 -4.20 -39.59
CA MET A 172 -41.24 -5.57 -40.05
C MET A 172 -41.17 -6.51 -38.85
N VAL A 173 -41.80 -7.68 -38.97
CA VAL A 173 -41.71 -8.76 -38.00
C VAL A 173 -41.23 -10.02 -38.72
N PHE A 174 -40.20 -10.66 -38.18
CA PHE A 174 -39.58 -11.87 -38.73
C PHE A 174 -39.80 -13.07 -37.81
N ASP A 175 -39.90 -14.26 -38.41
CA ASP A 175 -40.06 -15.56 -37.72
C ASP A 175 -38.68 -16.12 -37.35
N GLY A 176 -38.11 -15.58 -36.28
CA GLY A 176 -36.77 -15.91 -35.78
C GLY A 176 -36.02 -14.71 -35.21
N GLN A 177 -34.99 -14.98 -34.41
CA GLN A 177 -33.93 -14.00 -34.17
C GLN A 177 -33.10 -13.92 -35.46
N LEU A 178 -33.05 -12.73 -36.04
CA LEU A 178 -32.24 -12.52 -37.23
C LEU A 178 -30.75 -12.49 -36.84
N PRO A 179 -29.87 -13.05 -37.68
CA PRO A 179 -28.43 -12.89 -37.49
C PRO A 179 -28.04 -11.42 -37.65
N GLU A 180 -26.89 -11.05 -37.08
CA GLU A 180 -26.37 -9.68 -37.08
C GLU A 180 -26.29 -9.09 -38.50
N ASP A 181 -25.80 -9.83 -39.49
CA ASP A 181 -25.75 -9.42 -40.90
C ASP A 181 -27.11 -8.94 -41.44
N ASP A 182 -28.19 -9.64 -41.07
CA ASP A 182 -29.54 -9.28 -41.50
C ASP A 182 -30.02 -8.02 -40.76
N ILE A 183 -29.66 -7.84 -39.49
CA ILE A 183 -29.98 -6.64 -38.70
C ILE A 183 -29.21 -5.43 -39.24
N LEU A 184 -27.93 -5.59 -39.60
CA LEU A 184 -27.10 -4.60 -40.25
C LEU A 184 -27.66 -4.22 -41.63
N ALA A 185 -28.11 -5.19 -42.42
CA ALA A 185 -28.77 -4.93 -43.69
C ALA A 185 -30.10 -4.15 -43.51
N LEU A 186 -30.85 -4.44 -42.45
CA LEU A 186 -32.05 -3.68 -42.09
C LEU A 186 -31.71 -2.25 -41.67
N ALA A 187 -30.62 -2.02 -40.94
CA ALA A 187 -30.14 -0.69 -40.59
C ALA A 187 -29.63 0.08 -41.82
N GLY A 188 -28.87 -0.58 -42.69
CA GLY A 188 -28.39 -0.04 -43.96
C GLY A 188 -29.51 0.36 -44.93
N ALA A 189 -30.67 -0.30 -44.84
CA ALA A 189 -31.86 0.09 -45.60
C ALA A 189 -32.51 1.39 -45.08
N VAL A 190 -32.27 1.76 -43.82
CA VAL A 190 -32.72 3.02 -43.21
C VAL A 190 -31.73 4.15 -43.52
N ASP A 191 -30.43 3.90 -43.34
CA ASP A 191 -29.34 4.81 -43.70
C ASP A 191 -28.15 4.03 -44.28
N PRO A 192 -27.77 4.25 -45.57
CA PRO A 192 -26.66 3.56 -46.19
C PRO A 192 -25.30 3.72 -45.50
N GLU A 193 -25.08 4.79 -44.72
CA GLU A 193 -23.82 4.96 -43.97
C GLU A 193 -23.67 3.93 -42.84
N LEU A 194 -24.76 3.37 -42.33
CA LEU A 194 -24.78 2.31 -41.31
C LEU A 194 -24.39 0.93 -41.86
N ALA A 195 -24.40 0.75 -43.20
CA ALA A 195 -24.03 -0.51 -43.86
C ALA A 195 -22.52 -0.72 -44.05
N HIS A 196 -21.68 0.31 -43.79
CA HIS A 196 -20.24 0.26 -44.11
C HIS A 196 -19.40 -0.56 -43.13
N HIS A 197 -19.99 -1.05 -42.03
CA HIS A 197 -19.29 -1.84 -41.00
C HIS A 197 -19.04 -3.30 -41.37
N ALA A 198 -19.82 -3.91 -42.27
CA ALA A 198 -19.72 -5.34 -42.60
C ALA A 198 -18.42 -5.74 -43.35
N GLU A 199 -17.80 -4.84 -44.12
CA GLU A 199 -16.49 -5.12 -44.77
C GLU A 199 -15.31 -5.07 -43.76
N THR A 200 -15.57 -4.62 -42.54
CA THR A 200 -14.59 -4.56 -41.43
C THR A 200 -14.63 -5.81 -40.57
N HIS A 201 -15.77 -6.50 -40.48
CA HIS A 201 -16.01 -7.65 -39.60
C HIS A 201 -15.15 -8.87 -39.98
N ASP A 202 -15.05 -9.20 -41.27
CA ASP A 202 -14.18 -10.29 -41.77
C ASP A 202 -12.67 -10.04 -41.52
N ALA A 203 -12.24 -8.80 -41.27
CA ALA A 203 -10.86 -8.45 -40.90
C ALA A 203 -10.68 -8.27 -39.38
N LEU A 204 -11.78 -8.27 -38.62
CA LEU A 204 -11.85 -8.16 -37.16
C LEU A 204 -11.98 -9.55 -36.50
N ASP A 205 -12.52 -10.55 -37.19
CA ASP A 205 -12.47 -11.96 -36.77
C ASP A 205 -11.04 -12.51 -36.64
N ASP A 206 -10.07 -11.96 -37.40
CA ASP A 206 -8.64 -12.27 -37.27
C ASP A 206 -7.96 -11.51 -36.09
N LEU A 207 -8.66 -10.57 -35.43
CA LEU A 207 -8.22 -9.86 -34.21
C LEU A 207 -8.81 -10.48 -32.93
N MET A 208 -9.87 -11.27 -33.05
CA MET A 208 -10.45 -12.05 -31.95
C MET A 208 -9.49 -13.01 -31.24
N PRO A 209 -8.44 -13.59 -31.88
CA PRO A 209 -7.47 -14.44 -31.19
C PRO A 209 -6.58 -13.68 -30.20
N VAL A 210 -6.43 -12.35 -30.34
CA VAL A 210 -5.57 -11.55 -29.46
C VAL A 210 -6.10 -11.56 -28.03
N LEU A 211 -7.41 -11.58 -27.87
CA LEU A 211 -8.10 -11.34 -26.60
C LEU A 211 -9.40 -12.15 -26.54
N GLY A 212 -9.39 -13.41 -26.98
CA GLY A 212 -10.58 -14.27 -27.21
C GLY A 212 -11.57 -14.48 -26.06
N GLN A 213 -11.44 -13.73 -24.96
CA GLN A 213 -12.33 -13.69 -23.81
C GLN A 213 -12.95 -12.30 -23.59
N LEU A 214 -12.74 -11.34 -24.47
CA LEU A 214 -13.09 -9.95 -24.22
C LEU A 214 -14.62 -9.73 -24.12
N HIS A 215 -15.41 -10.57 -24.81
CA HIS A 215 -16.87 -10.66 -24.62
C HIS A 215 -17.31 -11.06 -23.20
N HIS A 216 -16.39 -11.58 -22.37
CA HIS A 216 -16.58 -12.00 -20.99
C HIS A 216 -15.46 -11.50 -20.06
N ALA A 217 -14.72 -10.49 -20.50
CA ALA A 217 -13.63 -9.92 -19.73
C ALA A 217 -14.17 -9.18 -18.51
N SER A 218 -13.35 -9.08 -17.47
CA SER A 218 -13.66 -8.20 -16.34
C SER A 218 -13.76 -6.76 -16.82
N ASP A 219 -14.55 -5.94 -16.11
CA ASP A 219 -14.60 -4.49 -16.33
C ASP A 219 -13.19 -3.86 -16.26
N THR A 220 -12.30 -4.40 -15.42
CA THR A 220 -10.91 -3.97 -15.28
C THR A 220 -10.13 -4.22 -16.57
N PHE A 221 -10.15 -5.45 -17.09
CA PHE A 221 -9.43 -5.81 -18.29
C PHE A 221 -9.96 -5.03 -19.49
N MET A 222 -11.29 -4.90 -19.61
CA MET A 222 -11.92 -4.06 -20.63
C MET A 222 -11.42 -2.62 -20.59
N LYS A 223 -11.36 -2.02 -19.39
CA LYS A 223 -10.87 -0.66 -19.23
C LYS A 223 -9.40 -0.54 -19.59
N ILE A 224 -8.57 -1.51 -19.20
CA ILE A 224 -7.15 -1.54 -19.59
C ILE A 224 -7.05 -1.61 -21.11
N MET A 225 -7.75 -2.53 -21.76
CA MET A 225 -7.73 -2.66 -23.22
C MET A 225 -8.19 -1.38 -23.93
N MET A 226 -9.17 -0.66 -23.37
CA MET A 226 -9.59 0.65 -23.89
C MET A 226 -8.50 1.71 -23.85
N ASP A 227 -7.68 1.73 -22.79
CA ASP A 227 -6.53 2.64 -22.69
C ASP A 227 -5.47 2.34 -23.77
N TYR A 228 -5.44 1.10 -24.28
CA TYR A 228 -4.59 0.66 -25.40
C TYR A 228 -5.30 0.70 -26.77
N GLY A 229 -6.47 1.33 -26.83
CA GLY A 229 -7.16 1.62 -28.09
C GLY A 229 -8.15 0.56 -28.55
N ALA A 230 -8.53 -0.41 -27.71
CA ALA A 230 -9.70 -1.24 -27.94
C ALA A 230 -11.01 -0.48 -27.60
N ASP A 231 -12.13 -0.87 -28.20
CA ASP A 231 -13.45 -0.39 -27.82
C ASP A 231 -14.14 -1.39 -26.87
N MET A 232 -15.38 -1.07 -26.48
CA MET A 232 -16.16 -1.91 -25.57
C MET A 232 -16.59 -3.27 -26.15
N HIS A 233 -16.33 -3.49 -27.44
CA HIS A 233 -16.58 -4.76 -28.13
C HIS A 233 -15.26 -5.51 -28.41
N GLY A 234 -14.11 -4.97 -27.99
CA GLY A 234 -12.79 -5.56 -28.23
C GLY A 234 -12.12 -5.15 -29.52
N HIS A 235 -12.70 -4.21 -30.25
CA HIS A 235 -12.16 -3.80 -31.53
C HIS A 235 -11.13 -2.71 -31.33
N PHE A 236 -9.97 -2.84 -31.97
CA PHE A 236 -9.03 -1.74 -32.01
C PHE A 236 -9.58 -0.59 -32.87
N THR A 237 -9.58 0.61 -32.27
CA THR A 237 -10.03 1.87 -32.89
C THR A 237 -9.17 2.29 -34.09
N THR A 238 -8.01 1.67 -34.27
CA THR A 238 -7.17 1.76 -35.47
C THR A 238 -7.12 0.42 -36.20
N PRO A 239 -7.26 0.39 -37.55
CA PRO A 239 -7.15 -0.85 -38.31
C PRO A 239 -5.79 -1.50 -38.09
N LEU A 240 -5.81 -2.69 -37.49
CA LEU A 240 -4.65 -3.55 -37.31
C LEU A 240 -4.87 -4.82 -38.12
N THR A 241 -3.82 -5.33 -38.77
CA THR A 241 -3.89 -6.62 -39.46
C THR A 241 -2.94 -7.57 -38.76
N MET A 242 -3.48 -8.65 -38.21
CA MET A 242 -2.67 -9.71 -37.60
C MET A 242 -1.94 -10.49 -38.69
N THR A 243 -0.63 -10.64 -38.52
CA THR A 243 0.22 -11.48 -39.38
C THR A 243 0.55 -12.75 -38.62
N THR A 244 -0.23 -13.81 -38.87
CA THR A 244 -0.01 -15.15 -38.30
C THR A 244 0.80 -16.03 -39.25
N MET A 245 1.83 -16.70 -38.75
CA MET A 245 2.66 -17.64 -39.52
C MET A 245 2.29 -19.09 -39.21
N SER A 246 1.12 -19.55 -39.69
CA SER A 246 0.61 -20.89 -39.40
C SER A 246 1.64 -22.02 -39.68
N GLY A 247 2.02 -22.77 -38.64
CA GLY A 247 2.56 -24.13 -38.76
C GLY A 247 4.08 -24.28 -38.97
N GLN A 248 4.92 -23.31 -38.61
CA GLN A 248 6.38 -23.48 -38.54
C GLN A 248 6.87 -23.42 -37.10
N ARG A 249 7.53 -24.47 -36.60
CA ARG A 249 8.14 -24.47 -35.27
C ARG A 249 9.37 -23.53 -35.25
N GLY A 250 9.33 -22.51 -34.42
CA GLY A 250 10.45 -21.63 -34.07
C GLY A 250 10.86 -20.64 -35.15
N THR A 251 10.27 -19.45 -35.09
CA THR A 251 10.29 -18.41 -36.11
C THR A 251 10.67 -17.03 -35.54
N ASP A 252 11.38 -16.23 -36.35
CA ASP A 252 11.69 -14.84 -36.02
C ASP A 252 10.70 -13.92 -36.77
N LEU A 253 9.69 -13.38 -36.08
CA LEU A 253 8.79 -12.36 -36.60
C LEU A 253 9.28 -10.96 -36.23
N ALA A 254 9.21 -10.03 -37.19
CA ALA A 254 9.62 -8.65 -36.97
C ALA A 254 8.73 -7.65 -37.70
N GLY A 255 8.19 -6.70 -36.94
CA GLY A 255 7.44 -5.53 -37.38
C GLY A 255 8.32 -4.45 -38.01
N ASP A 256 7.84 -3.21 -38.03
CA ASP A 256 8.54 -2.06 -38.59
C ASP A 256 8.62 -0.81 -37.69
N GLY A 257 7.94 0.27 -38.02
CA GLY A 257 7.93 1.51 -37.23
C GLY A 257 6.50 2.07 -37.10
N ALA A 258 5.52 1.26 -37.47
CA ALA A 258 4.09 1.52 -37.38
C ALA A 258 3.46 0.41 -36.53
N ALA A 259 2.22 0.63 -36.08
CA ALA A 259 1.45 -0.38 -35.34
C ALA A 259 1.34 -1.69 -36.15
N ASN A 260 1.74 -2.80 -35.53
CA ASN A 260 1.77 -4.13 -36.12
C ASN A 260 1.02 -5.13 -35.24
N GLY A 261 0.28 -6.05 -35.90
CA GLY A 261 -0.27 -7.23 -35.25
C GLY A 261 0.55 -8.45 -35.65
N LEU A 262 1.21 -9.13 -34.70
CA LEU A 262 2.08 -10.29 -34.96
C LEU A 262 1.72 -11.45 -34.03
N ASP A 263 1.69 -12.66 -34.59
CA ASP A 263 1.36 -13.89 -33.87
C ASP A 263 2.34 -15.00 -34.27
N GLY A 264 3.09 -15.53 -33.29
CA GLY A 264 4.09 -16.58 -33.45
C GLY A 264 3.48 -17.95 -33.74
N GLY A 265 2.35 -18.25 -33.13
CA GLY A 265 1.62 -19.50 -33.32
C GLY A 265 2.21 -20.66 -32.51
N LEU A 266 3.06 -21.49 -33.13
CA LEU A 266 3.50 -22.77 -32.54
C LEU A 266 5.04 -22.90 -32.49
N GLY A 267 5.54 -23.30 -31.33
CA GLY A 267 6.95 -23.53 -31.01
C GLY A 267 7.67 -22.25 -30.55
N ASP A 268 8.87 -22.40 -29.98
CA ASP A 268 9.65 -21.30 -29.41
C ASP A 268 10.02 -20.19 -30.43
N ASP A 269 9.29 -19.08 -30.40
CA ASP A 269 9.33 -17.99 -31.35
C ASP A 269 10.03 -16.72 -30.80
N VAL A 270 10.45 -15.85 -31.71
CA VAL A 270 10.91 -14.48 -31.39
C VAL A 270 10.04 -13.48 -32.13
N VAL A 271 9.20 -12.75 -31.41
CA VAL A 271 8.27 -11.76 -31.94
C VAL A 271 8.76 -10.35 -31.57
N ASN A 272 8.97 -9.47 -32.56
CA ASN A 272 9.55 -8.14 -32.34
C ASN A 272 8.79 -7.02 -33.08
N GLY A 273 8.04 -6.19 -32.35
CA GLY A 273 7.25 -5.07 -32.90
C GLY A 273 8.11 -3.93 -33.46
N LYS A 274 9.21 -3.63 -32.75
CA LYS A 274 10.17 -2.53 -32.96
C LYS A 274 9.64 -1.16 -32.58
N GLY A 275 8.62 -0.66 -33.27
CA GLY A 275 8.05 0.61 -32.90
C GLY A 275 6.73 0.87 -33.59
N GLY A 276 5.89 1.67 -32.96
CA GLY A 276 4.45 1.61 -33.20
C GLY A 276 3.76 1.22 -31.89
N ASN A 277 2.43 1.24 -31.87
CA ASN A 277 1.68 0.61 -30.79
C ASN A 277 1.31 -0.78 -31.29
N ASP A 278 2.08 -1.77 -30.88
CA ASP A 278 2.04 -3.11 -31.44
C ASP A 278 1.17 -4.04 -30.60
N VAL A 279 0.65 -5.10 -31.23
CA VAL A 279 -0.08 -6.19 -30.58
C VAL A 279 0.62 -7.48 -30.96
N LEU A 280 1.25 -8.11 -29.97
CA LEU A 280 2.20 -9.20 -30.15
C LEU A 280 1.79 -10.43 -29.33
N GLN A 281 1.71 -11.59 -29.97
CA GLN A 281 1.42 -12.87 -29.32
C GLN A 281 2.54 -13.88 -29.56
N GLY A 282 3.01 -14.54 -28.50
CA GLY A 282 3.93 -15.68 -28.60
C GLY A 282 3.21 -16.91 -29.15
N GLY A 283 2.15 -17.34 -28.47
CA GLY A 283 1.34 -18.48 -28.88
C GLY A 283 1.66 -19.68 -27.99
N TYR A 284 1.99 -20.84 -28.56
CA TYR A 284 2.48 -21.99 -27.79
C TYR A 284 3.98 -22.13 -27.97
N GLY A 285 4.75 -22.30 -26.90
CA GLY A 285 6.19 -22.47 -26.96
C GLY A 285 6.88 -21.61 -25.92
N ASN A 286 8.20 -21.73 -25.79
CA ASN A 286 8.94 -20.81 -24.93
C ASN A 286 9.35 -19.59 -25.76
N ASP A 287 8.54 -18.54 -25.71
CA ASP A 287 8.60 -17.43 -26.65
C ASP A 287 9.38 -16.23 -26.13
N LYS A 288 9.84 -15.40 -27.06
CA LYS A 288 10.43 -14.10 -26.75
C LYS A 288 9.69 -13.00 -27.48
N VAL A 289 8.89 -12.24 -26.74
CA VAL A 289 8.06 -11.16 -27.25
C VAL A 289 8.66 -9.80 -26.88
N ILE A 290 8.87 -8.92 -27.87
CA ILE A 290 9.56 -7.63 -27.72
C ILE A 290 8.72 -6.52 -28.37
N GLY A 291 8.19 -5.58 -27.58
CA GLY A 291 7.39 -4.44 -28.06
C GLY A 291 8.26 -3.44 -28.83
N GLY A 292 9.09 -2.70 -28.10
CA GLY A 292 10.09 -1.79 -28.64
C GLY A 292 9.83 -0.34 -28.26
N SER A 293 9.08 0.40 -29.07
CA SER A 293 8.77 1.79 -28.77
C SER A 293 7.34 2.16 -29.16
N GLY A 294 6.58 2.68 -28.22
CA GLY A 294 5.14 2.91 -28.35
C GLY A 294 4.44 2.17 -27.23
N ASN A 295 3.10 2.22 -27.21
CA ASN A 295 2.35 1.51 -26.18
C ASN A 295 1.94 0.15 -26.74
N ASP A 296 2.65 -0.89 -26.32
CA ASP A 296 2.56 -2.21 -26.90
C ASP A 296 1.71 -3.15 -26.02
N ILE A 297 1.02 -4.11 -26.63
CA ILE A 297 0.34 -5.23 -25.94
C ILE A 297 1.12 -6.51 -26.27
N LEU A 298 1.63 -7.17 -25.24
CA LEU A 298 2.43 -8.39 -25.34
C LEU A 298 1.73 -9.51 -24.56
N ASP A 299 1.38 -10.58 -25.26
CA ASP A 299 0.84 -11.82 -24.66
C ASP A 299 1.84 -12.95 -24.89
N GLY A 300 2.36 -13.53 -23.80
CA GLY A 300 3.28 -14.67 -23.89
C GLY A 300 2.59 -15.89 -24.53
N GLY A 301 1.37 -16.17 -24.06
CA GLY A 301 0.63 -17.36 -24.47
C GLY A 301 0.90 -18.52 -23.51
N HIS A 302 1.37 -19.64 -24.04
CA HIS A 302 1.65 -20.87 -23.30
C HIS A 302 3.12 -21.24 -23.38
N GLY A 303 3.79 -21.46 -22.24
CA GLY A 303 5.17 -21.88 -22.12
C GLY A 303 5.93 -21.04 -21.10
N GLU A 304 7.26 -21.11 -21.15
CA GLU A 304 8.12 -20.20 -20.38
C GLU A 304 8.52 -19.02 -21.27
N ASP A 305 7.87 -17.87 -21.07
CA ASP A 305 8.00 -16.74 -21.98
C ASP A 305 8.90 -15.61 -21.46
N VAL A 306 9.45 -14.85 -22.39
CA VAL A 306 10.21 -13.62 -22.10
C VAL A 306 9.55 -12.44 -22.79
N LEU A 307 8.88 -11.59 -22.01
CA LEU A 307 8.17 -10.40 -22.47
C LEU A 307 8.99 -9.14 -22.15
N ILE A 308 9.23 -8.32 -23.16
CA ILE A 308 10.03 -7.09 -23.05
C ILE A 308 9.25 -5.93 -23.70
N GLY A 309 8.65 -5.06 -22.88
CA GLY A 309 7.87 -3.89 -23.33
C GLY A 309 8.72 -2.91 -24.13
N GLY A 310 9.60 -2.17 -23.47
CA GLY A 310 10.55 -1.26 -24.14
C GLY A 310 10.41 0.17 -23.68
N ASN A 311 9.98 1.09 -24.56
CA ASN A 311 9.63 2.45 -24.16
C ASN A 311 8.19 2.75 -24.55
N GLY A 312 7.46 3.43 -23.68
CA GLY A 312 6.03 3.63 -23.80
C GLY A 312 5.35 2.91 -22.65
N ASN A 313 4.03 3.06 -22.55
CA ASN A 313 3.27 2.35 -21.52
C ASN A 313 2.85 1.02 -22.14
N ASP A 314 3.39 -0.08 -21.65
CA ASP A 314 3.21 -1.41 -22.23
C ASP A 314 2.32 -2.29 -21.36
N LEU A 315 1.52 -3.16 -21.98
CA LEU A 315 0.71 -4.19 -21.32
C LEU A 315 1.36 -5.55 -21.56
N LEU A 316 1.89 -6.18 -20.51
CA LEU A 316 2.52 -7.50 -20.57
C LEU A 316 1.61 -8.51 -19.87
N ILE A 317 1.13 -9.50 -20.61
CA ILE A 317 0.15 -10.51 -20.17
C ILE A 317 0.85 -11.86 -20.00
N SER A 318 0.84 -12.36 -18.77
CA SER A 318 1.24 -13.71 -18.40
C SER A 318 0.02 -14.51 -17.96
N ARG A 319 -0.05 -15.77 -18.38
CA ARG A 319 -1.23 -16.64 -18.25
C ARG A 319 -0.89 -17.85 -17.41
N ALA A 320 -1.82 -18.30 -16.58
CA ALA A 320 -1.62 -19.54 -15.83
C ALA A 320 -1.85 -20.76 -16.72
N ASP A 321 -0.75 -21.29 -17.25
CA ASP A 321 -0.73 -22.34 -18.27
C ASP A 321 0.18 -23.54 -17.88
N GLY A 322 0.85 -23.48 -16.73
CA GLY A 322 1.71 -24.56 -16.21
C GLY A 322 0.94 -25.82 -15.81
N ARG A 323 -0.39 -25.69 -15.72
CA ARG A 323 -1.40 -26.69 -15.37
C ARG A 323 -1.20 -27.46 -14.07
N GLU A 324 -2.29 -27.98 -13.52
CA GLU A 324 -2.25 -28.64 -12.22
C GLU A 324 -1.36 -29.92 -12.23
N GLY A 325 -0.49 -30.04 -11.22
CA GLY A 325 0.32 -31.22 -10.99
C GLY A 325 -0.49 -32.44 -10.53
N ALA A 326 0.15 -33.61 -10.42
CA ALA A 326 -0.55 -34.85 -10.10
C ALA A 326 -1.31 -34.80 -8.76
N ILE A 327 -2.63 -34.99 -8.79
CA ILE A 327 -3.45 -35.10 -7.59
C ILE A 327 -3.23 -36.49 -6.95
N TYR A 328 -2.86 -36.53 -5.67
CA TYR A 328 -2.76 -37.81 -4.95
C TYR A 328 -4.15 -38.45 -4.84
N TYR A 329 -4.28 -39.71 -5.26
CA TYR A 329 -5.53 -40.47 -5.14
C TYR A 329 -6.00 -40.48 -3.69
N ASP A 330 -7.09 -39.76 -3.42
CA ASP A 330 -7.78 -39.78 -2.15
C ASP A 330 -9.10 -40.56 -2.31
N PRO A 331 -9.24 -41.74 -1.69
CA PRO A 331 -10.45 -42.56 -1.79
C PRO A 331 -11.70 -41.91 -1.18
N ASP A 332 -11.56 -40.83 -0.40
CA ASP A 332 -12.67 -40.01 0.10
C ASP A 332 -12.97 -38.81 -0.85
N ARG A 333 -12.13 -38.58 -1.87
CA ARG A 333 -12.24 -37.54 -2.92
C ARG A 333 -12.63 -38.10 -4.31
N ASP A 334 -12.99 -39.39 -4.40
CA ASP A 334 -13.60 -39.95 -5.61
C ASP A 334 -15.09 -39.55 -5.62
N GLU A 335 -15.35 -38.33 -6.10
CA GLU A 335 -16.58 -37.53 -5.94
C GLU A 335 -17.83 -38.09 -6.63
N GLY A 336 -17.83 -39.36 -7.01
CA GLY A 336 -18.97 -40.00 -7.65
C GLY A 336 -19.11 -39.65 -9.13
N ASP A 337 -17.98 -39.40 -9.83
CA ASP A 337 -17.97 -39.27 -11.28
C ASP A 337 -18.67 -40.49 -11.91
N PRO A 338 -19.83 -40.32 -12.58
CA PRO A 338 -20.62 -41.44 -13.09
C PRO A 338 -19.91 -42.23 -14.21
N LEU A 339 -18.85 -41.66 -14.81
CA LEU A 339 -18.03 -42.33 -15.82
C LEU A 339 -16.85 -43.07 -15.21
N ASN A 340 -16.57 -42.85 -13.92
CA ASN A 340 -15.49 -43.50 -13.18
C ASN A 340 -14.16 -43.38 -13.95
N GLU A 341 -13.93 -42.21 -14.57
CA GLU A 341 -12.70 -41.85 -15.27
C GLU A 341 -11.58 -41.80 -14.23
N LEU A 342 -11.05 -42.99 -13.93
CA LEU A 342 -9.95 -43.22 -13.02
C LEU A 342 -8.71 -42.61 -13.64
N THR A 343 -8.48 -41.32 -13.42
CA THR A 343 -7.28 -40.64 -13.91
C THR A 343 -6.03 -41.05 -13.13
N ASN A 344 -6.14 -41.79 -12.01
CA ASN A 344 -5.00 -42.11 -11.14
C ASN A 344 -4.21 -40.83 -10.74
N GLY A 345 -4.87 -39.68 -10.72
CA GLY A 345 -4.25 -38.37 -10.50
C GLY A 345 -3.67 -37.69 -11.75
N LYS A 346 -3.88 -38.23 -12.95
CA LYS A 346 -3.38 -37.68 -14.23
C LYS A 346 -4.54 -37.46 -15.21
N LEU A 347 -5.08 -36.25 -15.25
CA LEU A 347 -5.96 -35.83 -16.36
C LEU A 347 -5.17 -35.75 -17.68
N TYR A 348 -3.90 -35.32 -17.60
CA TYR A 348 -2.92 -35.37 -18.68
C TYR A 348 -1.63 -36.07 -18.20
N PRO A 349 -1.02 -37.00 -18.97
CA PRO A 349 0.10 -37.82 -18.51
C PRO A 349 1.38 -37.05 -18.14
N ASP A 350 1.55 -35.84 -18.68
CA ASP A 350 2.82 -35.09 -18.75
C ASP A 350 2.76 -33.72 -18.06
N GLN A 351 1.97 -33.57 -16.98
CA GLN A 351 1.82 -32.33 -16.18
C GLN A 351 2.56 -32.39 -14.82
N PRO A 352 2.99 -31.24 -14.25
CA PRO A 352 2.82 -29.86 -14.74
C PRO A 352 3.80 -29.48 -15.86
N VAL A 353 3.40 -28.61 -16.78
CA VAL A 353 4.27 -27.94 -17.77
C VAL A 353 5.07 -26.84 -17.06
N PRO A 354 6.35 -26.61 -17.41
CA PRO A 354 7.04 -25.37 -17.05
C PRO A 354 6.29 -24.15 -17.62
N ALA A 355 6.12 -23.13 -16.80
CA ALA A 355 5.32 -21.92 -17.08
C ALA A 355 5.90 -20.71 -16.35
N ASP A 356 7.21 -20.70 -16.13
CA ASP A 356 7.87 -19.62 -15.40
C ASP A 356 8.14 -18.46 -16.40
N ASP A 357 7.39 -17.36 -16.32
CA ASP A 357 7.54 -16.22 -17.23
C ASP A 357 8.51 -15.14 -16.72
N VAL A 358 9.13 -14.40 -17.64
CA VAL A 358 9.98 -13.24 -17.34
C VAL A 358 9.48 -11.98 -18.06
N LEU A 359 9.01 -11.01 -17.27
CA LEU A 359 8.44 -9.76 -17.75
C LEU A 359 9.39 -8.59 -17.43
N THR A 360 9.64 -7.75 -18.42
CA THR A 360 10.43 -6.51 -18.32
C THR A 360 9.65 -5.37 -18.96
N GLY A 361 9.16 -4.42 -18.18
CA GLY A 361 8.37 -3.29 -18.70
C GLY A 361 9.24 -2.31 -19.47
N GLY A 362 10.32 -1.85 -18.84
CA GLY A 362 11.23 -0.86 -19.39
C GLY A 362 10.86 0.57 -18.97
N LYS A 363 10.62 1.44 -19.95
CA LYS A 363 10.33 2.87 -19.72
C LYS A 363 8.90 3.21 -20.05
N GLY A 364 8.05 3.24 -19.04
CA GLY A 364 6.77 3.92 -19.07
C GLY A 364 6.00 3.53 -17.82
N ALA A 365 4.70 3.82 -17.81
CA ALA A 365 3.79 3.28 -16.81
C ALA A 365 3.27 1.94 -17.32
N ASP A 366 4.00 0.87 -17.02
CA ASP A 366 3.76 -0.46 -17.59
C ASP A 366 2.77 -1.26 -16.74
N ILE A 367 2.00 -2.15 -17.38
CA ILE A 367 1.03 -3.02 -16.70
C ILE A 367 1.51 -4.46 -16.83
N PHE A 368 1.84 -5.07 -15.68
CA PHE A 368 2.10 -6.50 -15.57
C PHE A 368 0.81 -7.21 -15.19
N TYR A 369 0.19 -7.87 -16.16
CA TYR A 369 -1.12 -8.49 -16.06
C TYR A 369 -0.98 -10.00 -15.95
N PHE A 370 -1.37 -10.57 -14.81
CA PHE A 370 -1.35 -12.00 -14.55
C PHE A 370 -2.77 -12.54 -14.57
N GLN A 371 -3.02 -13.48 -15.48
CA GLN A 371 -4.32 -14.06 -15.70
C GLN A 371 -4.35 -15.52 -15.24
N THR A 372 -5.00 -15.81 -14.13
CA THR A 372 -5.21 -17.20 -13.71
C THR A 372 -6.38 -17.80 -14.48
N LEU A 373 -6.10 -18.86 -15.24
CA LEU A 373 -7.03 -19.46 -16.18
C LEU A 373 -7.71 -20.70 -15.57
N ILE A 374 -8.96 -20.89 -15.95
CA ILE A 374 -9.76 -22.08 -15.67
C ILE A 374 -9.48 -23.11 -16.75
N ASN A 375 -9.35 -24.35 -16.33
CA ASN A 375 -9.35 -25.52 -17.15
C ASN A 375 -10.47 -26.47 -16.69
N ALA A 376 -10.89 -27.39 -17.55
CA ALA A 376 -11.95 -28.32 -17.22
C ALA A 376 -11.82 -29.62 -18.00
N LYS A 377 -12.50 -30.68 -17.53
CA LYS A 377 -12.54 -31.92 -18.32
C LYS A 377 -13.29 -31.65 -19.62
N GLN A 378 -12.82 -32.25 -20.72
CA GLN A 378 -13.37 -32.08 -22.07
C GLN A 378 -14.91 -32.10 -22.12
N ARG A 379 -15.58 -33.05 -21.47
CA ARG A 379 -17.06 -33.14 -21.47
C ARG A 379 -17.78 -31.93 -20.87
N TYR A 380 -17.14 -31.20 -19.96
CA TYR A 380 -17.70 -29.99 -19.34
C TYR A 380 -17.44 -28.77 -20.22
N ILE A 381 -16.27 -28.72 -20.87
CA ILE A 381 -15.99 -27.75 -21.93
C ILE A 381 -17.05 -27.89 -23.03
N GLU A 382 -17.24 -29.11 -23.56
CA GLU A 382 -18.25 -29.41 -24.59
C GLU A 382 -19.68 -29.06 -24.14
N LYS A 383 -20.02 -29.27 -22.85
CA LYS A 383 -21.34 -28.94 -22.29
C LYS A 383 -21.62 -27.43 -22.29
N HIS A 384 -20.58 -26.61 -22.14
CA HIS A 384 -20.64 -25.15 -22.11
C HIS A 384 -20.13 -24.50 -23.39
N THR A 385 -19.91 -25.29 -24.44
CA THR A 385 -19.61 -24.76 -25.77
C THR A 385 -20.91 -24.37 -26.46
N ASN A 386 -20.96 -23.15 -26.98
CA ASN A 386 -22.06 -22.65 -27.78
C ASN A 386 -22.06 -23.30 -29.17
N ASP A 387 -23.16 -23.16 -29.92
CA ASP A 387 -23.28 -23.75 -31.28
C ASP A 387 -22.26 -23.18 -32.29
N ASP A 388 -21.68 -22.00 -32.00
CA ASP A 388 -20.62 -21.33 -32.78
C ASP A 388 -19.20 -21.82 -32.42
N GLY A 389 -19.05 -22.71 -31.45
CA GLY A 389 -17.76 -23.24 -31.00
C GLY A 389 -17.07 -22.44 -29.90
N THR A 390 -17.63 -21.30 -29.47
CA THR A 390 -17.13 -20.51 -28.34
C THR A 390 -17.47 -21.16 -27.01
N ILE A 391 -16.59 -21.05 -26.01
CA ILE A 391 -16.78 -21.68 -24.70
C ILE A 391 -17.27 -20.66 -23.66
N ASN A 392 -18.40 -20.96 -23.01
CA ASN A 392 -18.91 -20.21 -21.87
C ASN A 392 -18.18 -20.60 -20.57
N TRP A 393 -17.01 -20.00 -20.33
CA TRP A 393 -16.21 -20.25 -19.13
C TRP A 393 -16.88 -19.84 -17.81
N HIS A 394 -17.79 -18.87 -17.84
CA HIS A 394 -18.64 -18.56 -16.68
C HIS A 394 -19.64 -19.68 -16.37
N GLY A 395 -20.12 -20.37 -17.40
CA GLY A 395 -20.92 -21.59 -17.26
C GLY A 395 -20.13 -22.73 -16.64
N VAL A 396 -18.89 -22.94 -17.10
CA VAL A 396 -17.94 -23.92 -16.54
C VAL A 396 -17.68 -23.63 -15.06
N ALA A 397 -17.33 -22.39 -14.71
CA ALA A 397 -17.10 -21.94 -13.33
C ALA A 397 -18.36 -22.00 -12.44
N GLY A 398 -19.54 -21.87 -13.05
CA GLY A 398 -20.82 -21.85 -12.34
C GLY A 398 -21.31 -23.24 -11.88
N GLU A 399 -20.68 -24.32 -12.34
CA GLU A 399 -21.02 -25.70 -11.97
C GLU A 399 -20.53 -26.01 -10.56
N ASN A 400 -21.26 -25.53 -9.55
CA ASN A 400 -20.93 -25.70 -8.13
C ASN A 400 -21.28 -27.11 -7.58
N ASP A 401 -21.00 -28.15 -8.35
CA ASP A 401 -21.16 -29.52 -7.90
C ASP A 401 -20.00 -29.88 -6.95
N LYS A 402 -20.16 -30.91 -6.10
CA LYS A 402 -19.03 -31.40 -5.26
C LYS A 402 -17.97 -32.16 -6.08
N LEU A 403 -18.01 -32.06 -7.40
CA LEU A 403 -17.14 -32.74 -8.35
C LEU A 403 -16.07 -31.75 -8.83
N HIS A 404 -14.81 -32.17 -8.82
CA HIS A 404 -13.64 -31.50 -9.34
C HIS A 404 -13.66 -31.64 -10.87
N ASP A 405 -14.57 -30.89 -11.50
CA ASP A 405 -14.89 -30.93 -12.92
C ASP A 405 -14.26 -29.80 -13.76
N HIS A 406 -13.89 -28.72 -13.09
CA HIS A 406 -13.01 -27.64 -13.56
C HIS A 406 -11.87 -27.41 -12.56
N TRP A 407 -10.89 -26.56 -12.84
CA TRP A 407 -9.84 -26.08 -11.92
C TRP A 407 -9.12 -24.83 -12.40
N VAL A 408 -8.43 -24.15 -11.49
CA VAL A 408 -7.56 -23.01 -11.82
C VAL A 408 -6.15 -23.55 -12.05
N ASP A 409 -5.59 -23.30 -13.22
CA ASP A 409 -4.24 -23.73 -13.56
C ASP A 409 -3.18 -22.87 -12.82
N VAL A 410 -1.97 -23.41 -12.69
CA VAL A 410 -0.87 -22.73 -12.00
C VAL A 410 -0.14 -21.80 -12.96
N LEU A 411 0.25 -20.65 -12.43
CA LEU A 411 1.06 -19.62 -13.05
C LEU A 411 2.55 -19.97 -13.08
N GLY A 412 3.02 -20.96 -12.31
CA GLY A 412 4.46 -21.18 -12.16
C GLY A 412 5.12 -20.14 -11.23
N ASN A 413 6.37 -19.78 -11.54
CA ASN A 413 7.20 -18.86 -10.74
C ASN A 413 7.68 -17.65 -11.57
N ASP A 414 6.73 -16.80 -11.95
CA ASP A 414 7.03 -15.64 -12.78
C ASP A 414 7.92 -14.61 -12.12
N VAL A 415 8.54 -13.78 -12.96
CA VAL A 415 9.45 -12.72 -12.57
C VAL A 415 9.16 -11.42 -13.31
N ILE A 416 8.87 -10.36 -12.56
CA ILE A 416 8.97 -8.98 -13.03
C ILE A 416 10.37 -8.47 -12.70
N THR A 417 11.07 -7.89 -13.67
CA THR A 417 12.50 -7.56 -13.50
C THR A 417 12.81 -6.10 -13.14
N ASP A 418 11.86 -5.17 -13.33
CA ASP A 418 12.12 -3.73 -13.25
C ASP A 418 10.92 -2.87 -12.80
N TYR A 419 10.05 -3.41 -11.94
CA TYR A 419 8.87 -2.69 -11.43
C TYR A 419 9.24 -1.34 -10.77
N SER A 420 8.58 -0.27 -11.20
CA SER A 420 8.77 1.09 -10.66
C SER A 420 7.46 1.85 -10.46
N ARG A 421 7.14 2.15 -9.20
CA ARG A 421 5.99 3.03 -8.88
C ARG A 421 6.20 4.46 -9.36
N ALA A 422 7.44 4.94 -9.34
CA ALA A 422 7.78 6.27 -9.81
C ALA A 422 7.50 6.45 -11.31
N GLN A 423 7.59 5.37 -12.09
CA GLN A 423 7.24 5.37 -13.50
C GLN A 423 5.73 5.19 -13.74
N GLY A 424 5.00 4.67 -12.75
CA GLY A 424 3.56 4.43 -12.79
C GLY A 424 3.18 2.97 -13.05
N ASP A 425 4.11 2.04 -12.82
CA ASP A 425 3.88 0.62 -13.09
C ASP A 425 2.78 0.04 -12.20
N ARG A 426 2.01 -0.88 -12.77
CA ARG A 426 0.86 -1.53 -12.14
C ARG A 426 1.00 -3.04 -12.23
N ILE A 427 0.62 -3.73 -11.15
CA ILE A 427 0.48 -5.19 -11.14
C ILE A 427 -1.01 -5.48 -11.06
N VAL A 428 -1.51 -6.25 -12.02
CA VAL A 428 -2.92 -6.64 -12.09
C VAL A 428 -2.98 -8.16 -12.05
N ILE A 429 -3.71 -8.71 -11.08
CA ILE A 429 -3.87 -10.15 -10.88
C ILE A 429 -5.36 -10.47 -10.93
N GLU A 430 -5.75 -11.23 -11.94
CA GLU A 430 -7.14 -11.54 -12.18
C GLU A 430 -7.35 -13.02 -12.51
N GLY A 431 -8.40 -13.59 -11.92
CA GLY A 431 -8.94 -14.86 -12.38
C GLY A 431 -9.77 -15.56 -11.33
N HIS A 432 -10.27 -16.73 -11.70
CA HIS A 432 -11.31 -17.40 -10.94
C HIS A 432 -10.81 -17.79 -9.57
N THR A 433 -11.57 -17.41 -8.54
CA THR A 433 -11.33 -17.71 -7.11
C THR A 433 -9.94 -17.31 -6.62
N THR A 434 -9.19 -16.54 -7.40
CA THR A 434 -7.77 -16.28 -7.14
C THR A 434 -7.64 -15.30 -6.00
N GLN A 435 -6.71 -15.54 -5.09
CA GLN A 435 -6.44 -14.76 -3.91
C GLN A 435 -4.94 -14.58 -3.71
N ILE A 436 -4.55 -13.46 -3.12
CA ILE A 436 -3.18 -13.20 -2.69
C ILE A 436 -2.98 -13.85 -1.31
N ALA A 437 -2.15 -14.89 -1.24
CA ALA A 437 -1.83 -15.60 0.00
C ALA A 437 -0.92 -14.76 0.91
N SER A 438 0.12 -14.18 0.35
CA SER A 438 1.08 -13.35 1.09
C SER A 438 1.96 -12.53 0.15
N ILE A 439 2.47 -11.42 0.67
CA ILE A 439 3.61 -10.70 0.09
C ILE A 439 4.77 -10.87 1.07
N THR A 440 5.90 -11.35 0.58
CA THR A 440 7.13 -11.49 1.38
C THR A 440 8.28 -10.80 0.69
N TYR A 441 9.22 -10.29 1.46
CA TYR A 441 10.39 -9.58 0.96
C TYR A 441 11.63 -10.45 1.13
N GLY A 442 12.49 -10.48 0.13
CA GLY A 442 13.69 -11.30 0.12
C GLY A 442 14.94 -10.48 -0.15
N ASP A 443 16.06 -11.05 0.31
CA ASP A 443 17.42 -10.61 0.02
C ASP A 443 18.10 -11.76 -0.73
N LYS A 444 18.25 -11.60 -2.05
CA LYS A 444 18.76 -12.65 -2.91
C LYS A 444 20.25 -12.90 -2.69
N ASN A 445 21.01 -11.87 -2.36
CA ASN A 445 22.47 -11.89 -2.37
C ASN A 445 23.09 -12.01 -0.96
N GLY A 446 22.28 -11.86 0.09
CA GLY A 446 22.64 -11.99 1.50
C GLY A 446 23.39 -10.79 2.08
N ASP A 447 23.27 -9.60 1.48
CA ASP A 447 23.96 -8.37 1.91
C ASP A 447 23.16 -7.52 2.91
N GLY A 448 21.95 -7.97 3.29
CA GLY A 448 21.07 -7.30 4.23
C GLY A 448 20.07 -6.35 3.57
N VAL A 449 20.16 -6.11 2.26
CA VAL A 449 19.21 -5.27 1.52
C VAL A 449 18.13 -6.14 0.88
N MET A 450 16.87 -5.83 1.16
CA MET A 450 15.74 -6.45 0.51
C MET A 450 15.69 -5.99 -0.94
N ASP A 451 15.84 -6.92 -1.86
CA ASP A 451 16.04 -6.65 -3.29
C ASP A 451 14.91 -7.17 -4.18
N HIS A 452 13.94 -7.88 -3.59
CA HIS A 452 12.74 -8.32 -4.29
C HIS A 452 11.55 -8.54 -3.35
N SER A 453 10.36 -8.51 -3.94
CA SER A 453 9.11 -8.99 -3.36
C SER A 453 8.72 -10.33 -3.97
N VAL A 454 7.97 -11.14 -3.22
CA VAL A 454 7.37 -12.39 -3.69
C VAL A 454 5.90 -12.38 -3.32
N ILE A 455 5.05 -12.36 -4.34
CA ILE A 455 3.60 -12.45 -4.23
C ILE A 455 3.24 -13.93 -4.40
N ALA A 456 2.64 -14.55 -3.39
CA ALA A 456 2.16 -15.93 -3.48
C ALA A 456 0.65 -15.94 -3.73
N LEU A 457 0.19 -16.77 -4.67
CA LEU A 457 -1.21 -16.87 -5.07
C LEU A 457 -1.81 -18.22 -4.68
N TYR A 458 -3.11 -18.20 -4.36
CA TYR A 458 -3.89 -19.40 -4.10
C TYR A 458 -5.34 -19.21 -4.57
N SER A 459 -6.07 -20.31 -4.79
CA SER A 459 -7.50 -20.29 -5.09
C SER A 459 -8.33 -20.52 -3.82
N ASP A 460 -9.39 -19.73 -3.64
CA ASP A 460 -10.37 -19.83 -2.56
C ASP A 460 -11.80 -19.60 -3.08
N GLN A 461 -12.62 -20.64 -3.06
CA GLN A 461 -14.04 -20.58 -3.47
C GLN A 461 -15.01 -20.26 -2.31
N GLY A 462 -14.50 -20.13 -1.09
CA GLY A 462 -15.28 -19.87 0.12
C GLY A 462 -16.04 -21.09 0.68
N ASN A 463 -16.68 -20.90 1.85
CA ASN A 463 -17.53 -21.89 2.55
C ASN A 463 -16.86 -23.20 3.01
N ASN A 464 -15.53 -23.26 3.20
CA ASN A 464 -14.79 -24.42 3.71
C ASN A 464 -14.98 -25.73 2.89
N GLY A 465 -15.21 -25.62 1.57
CA GLY A 465 -15.18 -26.80 0.70
C GLY A 465 -15.86 -26.63 -0.66
N GLY A 466 -15.15 -27.07 -1.68
CA GLY A 466 -15.55 -27.34 -3.07
C GLY A 466 -14.32 -27.74 -3.89
N ALA A 467 -14.33 -27.61 -5.22
CA ALA A 467 -13.30 -28.16 -6.11
C ALA A 467 -11.90 -27.49 -5.99
N HIS A 468 -11.80 -26.17 -5.80
CA HIS A 468 -10.53 -25.40 -5.73
C HIS A 468 -10.26 -24.60 -4.44
N ASN A 469 -10.40 -25.23 -3.27
CA ASN A 469 -10.18 -24.55 -1.99
C ASN A 469 -8.75 -24.76 -1.49
N ASP A 470 -7.99 -23.68 -1.31
CA ASP A 470 -6.59 -23.67 -0.86
C ASP A 470 -5.58 -24.25 -1.86
N ASP A 471 -5.92 -24.26 -3.16
CA ASP A 471 -5.00 -24.68 -4.22
C ASP A 471 -3.94 -23.60 -4.46
N ARG A 472 -2.66 -23.98 -4.44
CA ARG A 472 -1.57 -23.04 -4.70
C ARG A 472 -1.47 -22.77 -6.20
N LEU A 473 -1.48 -21.51 -6.58
CA LEU A 473 -1.48 -21.10 -8.00
C LEU A 473 -0.11 -20.68 -8.50
N GLY A 474 0.88 -20.45 -7.63
CA GLY A 474 2.22 -20.04 -8.05
C GLY A 474 2.71 -18.80 -7.30
N THR A 475 3.80 -18.22 -7.80
CA THR A 475 4.38 -17.00 -7.23
C THR A 475 4.84 -16.03 -8.30
N ILE A 476 4.73 -14.74 -8.02
CA ILE A 476 5.31 -13.67 -8.84
C ILE A 476 6.44 -13.02 -8.02
N THR A 477 7.67 -13.12 -8.50
CA THR A 477 8.84 -12.43 -7.93
C THR A 477 9.01 -11.08 -8.59
N VAL A 478 9.06 -10.00 -7.82
CA VAL A 478 9.13 -8.63 -8.33
C VAL A 478 10.44 -7.99 -7.90
N TYR A 479 11.29 -7.65 -8.87
CA TYR A 479 12.48 -6.83 -8.69
C TYR A 479 12.17 -5.37 -9.04
N GLY A 480 12.92 -4.44 -8.45
CA GLY A 480 12.68 -3.00 -8.52
C GLY A 480 12.18 -2.49 -7.17
N ASP A 481 11.11 -1.71 -7.18
CA ASP A 481 10.45 -1.25 -5.96
C ASP A 481 9.82 -2.44 -5.20
N LEU A 482 9.92 -2.47 -3.87
CA LEU A 482 9.21 -3.48 -3.07
C LEU A 482 7.71 -3.27 -3.15
N VAL A 483 6.95 -4.32 -3.42
CA VAL A 483 5.50 -4.28 -3.67
C VAL A 483 4.72 -4.36 -2.36
N LYS A 484 3.75 -3.47 -2.17
CA LYS A 484 2.75 -3.50 -1.10
C LYS A 484 1.44 -4.10 -1.62
N ARG A 485 0.54 -4.47 -0.71
CA ARG A 485 -0.79 -4.98 -1.08
C ARG A 485 -1.59 -3.98 -1.93
N SER A 486 -1.44 -2.68 -1.67
CA SER A 486 -2.12 -1.61 -2.41
C SER A 486 -1.60 -1.41 -3.83
N ASP A 487 -0.40 -1.92 -4.14
CA ASP A 487 0.21 -1.80 -5.46
C ASP A 487 -0.33 -2.86 -6.45
N ILE A 488 -1.18 -3.77 -5.95
CA ILE A 488 -1.74 -4.88 -6.72
C ILE A 488 -3.24 -4.67 -6.89
N GLU A 489 -3.68 -4.53 -8.14
CA GLU A 489 -5.08 -4.62 -8.52
C GLU A 489 -5.47 -6.10 -8.58
N HIS A 490 -6.50 -6.50 -7.81
CA HIS A 490 -6.83 -7.90 -7.64
C HIS A 490 -8.34 -8.16 -7.77
N SER A 491 -8.72 -9.12 -8.61
CA SER A 491 -10.10 -9.56 -8.79
C SER A 491 -10.20 -11.09 -8.81
N ALA A 492 -11.11 -11.64 -7.99
CA ALA A 492 -11.27 -13.09 -7.80
C ALA A 492 -12.51 -13.69 -8.49
N ALA A 493 -13.35 -12.86 -9.12
CA ALA A 493 -14.54 -13.28 -9.86
C ALA A 493 -14.39 -13.44 -11.39
N PRO A 494 -13.27 -13.09 -12.06
CA PRO A 494 -13.16 -13.33 -13.50
C PRO A 494 -13.16 -14.82 -13.83
N ALA A 495 -13.81 -15.23 -14.91
CA ALA A 495 -13.79 -16.61 -15.39
C ALA A 495 -13.23 -16.67 -16.80
N TYR A 496 -11.98 -17.11 -16.89
CA TYR A 496 -11.17 -17.18 -18.09
C TYR A 496 -10.83 -18.64 -18.36
N GLY A 497 -10.75 -19.05 -19.61
CA GLY A 497 -10.35 -20.40 -20.00
C GLY A 497 -8.91 -20.53 -20.46
N ILE A 498 -8.35 -21.72 -20.36
CA ILE A 498 -7.06 -22.06 -20.99
C ILE A 498 -7.16 -22.24 -22.53
N ILE A 499 -8.36 -22.50 -23.06
CA ILE A 499 -8.62 -22.61 -24.50
C ILE A 499 -9.81 -21.74 -24.93
N THR A 500 -9.84 -21.34 -26.20
CA THR A 500 -10.88 -20.43 -26.72
C THR A 500 -11.93 -21.14 -27.58
N SER A 501 -11.56 -22.26 -28.21
CA SER A 501 -12.45 -23.08 -29.04
C SER A 501 -12.29 -24.59 -28.78
N ILE A 502 -13.23 -25.38 -29.28
CA ILE A 502 -13.09 -26.86 -29.28
C ILE A 502 -11.97 -27.34 -30.22
N GLU A 503 -11.61 -26.55 -31.25
CA GLU A 503 -10.52 -26.90 -32.18
C GLU A 503 -9.16 -26.71 -31.50
N ASP A 504 -9.02 -25.70 -30.64
CA ASP A 504 -7.84 -25.48 -29.78
C ASP A 504 -7.65 -26.62 -28.77
N LEU A 505 -8.70 -27.35 -28.42
CA LEU A 505 -8.61 -28.44 -27.46
C LEU A 505 -7.64 -29.53 -27.95
N ASP A 506 -7.69 -29.89 -29.25
CA ASP A 506 -6.80 -30.92 -29.82
C ASP A 506 -5.31 -30.47 -29.79
N GLU A 507 -5.07 -29.16 -29.89
CA GLU A 507 -3.76 -28.54 -29.78
C GLU A 507 -3.30 -28.44 -28.33
N ALA A 508 -4.15 -27.94 -27.44
CA ALA A 508 -3.89 -27.80 -26.01
C ALA A 508 -3.63 -29.15 -25.31
N ILE A 509 -4.25 -30.24 -25.76
CA ILE A 509 -3.99 -31.59 -25.21
C ILE A 509 -2.78 -32.27 -25.86
N THR A 510 -2.22 -31.71 -26.94
CA THR A 510 -0.97 -32.20 -27.51
C THR A 510 0.17 -31.87 -26.54
N PRO A 511 0.94 -32.87 -26.05
CA PRO A 511 2.02 -32.61 -25.13
C PRO A 511 3.01 -31.61 -25.71
N ILE A 512 3.21 -30.49 -25.02
CA ILE A 512 4.33 -29.58 -25.26
C ILE A 512 5.61 -30.41 -25.06
N ASP A 513 6.64 -30.20 -25.88
CA ASP A 513 7.89 -30.94 -25.76
C ASP A 513 8.61 -30.51 -24.46
N MET A 514 8.38 -31.24 -23.37
CA MET A 514 8.88 -31.00 -22.00
C MET A 514 10.42 -30.95 -21.86
N GLY A 515 11.16 -31.02 -22.97
CA GLY A 515 12.61 -31.03 -23.02
C GLY A 515 13.30 -29.67 -22.96
N THR A 516 12.56 -28.56 -22.87
CA THR A 516 13.07 -27.18 -23.03
C THR A 516 13.12 -26.34 -21.75
N ASP A 517 12.75 -26.90 -20.58
CA ASP A 517 12.91 -26.25 -19.24
C ASP A 517 14.16 -25.36 -19.24
N THR A 518 13.93 -24.06 -19.28
CA THR A 518 14.98 -23.05 -19.40
C THR A 518 15.79 -22.94 -18.11
N GLY A 519 15.35 -23.65 -17.07
CA GLY A 519 15.91 -23.71 -15.75
C GLY A 519 15.48 -22.50 -14.93
N ARG A 520 15.88 -22.52 -13.65
CA ARG A 520 15.55 -21.43 -12.71
C ARG A 520 15.88 -20.04 -13.28
N ILE A 521 14.86 -19.18 -13.31
CA ILE A 521 15.02 -17.76 -13.63
C ILE A 521 16.10 -17.13 -12.73
N ARG A 522 16.98 -16.34 -13.35
CA ARG A 522 18.06 -15.63 -12.66
C ARG A 522 17.61 -14.22 -12.32
N ALA A 523 17.97 -13.77 -11.12
CA ALA A 523 17.81 -12.37 -10.73
C ALA A 523 18.49 -11.43 -11.75
N PRO A 524 17.93 -10.23 -12.00
CA PRO A 524 18.55 -9.22 -12.83
C PRO A 524 19.89 -8.76 -12.23
N ARG A 525 20.76 -8.17 -13.07
CA ARG A 525 22.11 -7.77 -12.62
C ARG A 525 22.14 -6.51 -11.74
N GLY A 526 21.08 -5.70 -11.76
CA GLY A 526 21.01 -4.38 -11.13
C GLY A 526 20.08 -4.34 -9.92
N ILE A 527 20.11 -5.38 -9.10
CA ILE A 527 19.36 -5.42 -7.84
C ILE A 527 19.89 -4.39 -6.82
N ALA A 528 19.01 -3.95 -5.93
CA ALA A 528 19.36 -3.04 -4.84
C ALA A 528 20.50 -3.61 -3.98
N LYS A 529 21.38 -2.73 -3.50
CA LYS A 529 22.57 -3.09 -2.72
C LYS A 529 22.93 -2.01 -1.69
N PRO A 530 23.79 -2.31 -0.70
CA PRO A 530 24.19 -1.36 0.34
C PRO A 530 24.79 -0.04 -0.17
N ASP A 531 25.46 -0.06 -1.33
CA ASP A 531 26.00 1.16 -1.95
C ASP A 531 24.92 2.20 -2.29
N ASP A 532 23.66 1.77 -2.43
CA ASP A 532 22.54 2.62 -2.83
C ASP A 532 21.96 3.40 -1.63
N LEU A 533 22.26 2.99 -0.39
CA LEU A 533 21.83 3.64 0.86
C LEU A 533 22.69 4.87 1.24
N ALA A 534 23.69 5.22 0.41
CA ALA A 534 24.65 6.31 0.68
C ALA A 534 25.38 6.23 2.03
N LEU A 535 25.52 5.02 2.59
CA LEU A 535 26.15 4.80 3.90
C LEU A 535 27.67 5.06 3.90
N PRO A 536 28.23 5.54 5.02
CA PRO A 536 29.67 5.55 5.23
C PRO A 536 30.31 4.16 5.04
N SER A 537 31.51 4.14 4.46
CA SER A 537 32.24 2.91 4.13
C SER A 537 32.39 1.98 5.33
N GLY A 538 31.89 0.74 5.20
CA GLY A 538 32.05 -0.33 6.19
C GLY A 538 30.85 -0.53 7.11
N LEU A 539 29.81 0.29 7.00
CA LEU A 539 28.51 0.02 7.62
C LEU A 539 27.70 -0.92 6.74
N ALA A 540 27.12 -1.95 7.36
CA ALA A 540 26.26 -2.92 6.70
C ALA A 540 25.00 -3.14 7.55
N PRO A 541 23.80 -2.93 7.00
CA PRO A 541 22.57 -3.22 7.71
C PRO A 541 22.35 -4.74 7.82
N VAL A 542 21.62 -5.17 8.85
CA VAL A 542 21.09 -6.54 8.93
C VAL A 542 19.76 -6.71 8.20
N LEU A 543 19.06 -5.60 8.00
CA LEU A 543 17.87 -5.46 7.18
C LEU A 543 17.82 -4.02 6.68
N ALA A 544 17.60 -3.84 5.38
CA ALA A 544 17.26 -2.55 4.81
C ALA A 544 16.36 -2.69 3.59
N TYR A 545 15.64 -1.63 3.24
CA TYR A 545 15.12 -1.45 1.89
C TYR A 545 15.54 -0.08 1.36
N VAL A 546 15.82 -0.02 0.06
CA VAL A 546 16.33 1.19 -0.62
C VAL A 546 15.16 1.99 -1.19
N GLY A 547 15.33 3.30 -1.25
CA GLY A 547 14.44 4.22 -1.92
C GLY A 547 13.27 4.68 -1.05
N SER A 548 12.42 5.50 -1.65
CA SER A 548 11.27 6.12 -1.01
C SER A 548 10.00 5.28 -1.22
N HIS A 549 9.27 5.01 -0.13
CA HIS A 549 8.03 4.25 -0.15
C HIS A 549 6.93 5.10 0.48
N ASP A 550 5.85 5.31 -0.26
CA ASP A 550 4.69 6.06 0.20
C ASP A 550 3.77 5.18 1.04
N PHE A 551 3.14 5.77 2.04
CA PHE A 551 2.17 5.14 2.93
C PHE A 551 0.96 6.04 3.05
N SER A 552 -0.22 5.44 3.01
CA SER A 552 -1.49 6.11 3.26
C SER A 552 -2.37 5.25 4.17
N PRO A 553 -3.10 5.86 5.12
CA PRO A 553 -4.09 5.14 5.92
C PRO A 553 -5.22 4.51 5.10
N GLU A 554 -5.50 5.05 3.91
CA GLU A 554 -6.52 4.51 3.00
C GLU A 554 -6.07 3.19 2.37
N ASP A 555 -4.79 3.11 2.00
CA ASP A 555 -4.17 1.95 1.37
C ASP A 555 -4.10 0.74 2.31
N ARG A 556 -3.98 1.00 3.62
CA ARG A 556 -3.81 -0.01 4.67
C ARG A 556 -2.69 -1.02 4.36
N ALA A 557 -1.62 -0.56 3.70
CA ALA A 557 -0.62 -1.43 3.10
C ALA A 557 0.77 -1.19 3.70
N ALA A 558 1.00 -1.78 4.87
CA ALA A 558 2.31 -1.75 5.53
C ALA A 558 3.30 -2.75 4.91
N LEU A 559 4.60 -2.49 5.07
CA LEU A 559 5.65 -3.46 4.77
C LEU A 559 5.87 -4.36 5.99
N VAL A 560 5.66 -5.67 5.85
CA VAL A 560 5.75 -6.64 6.95
C VAL A 560 6.93 -7.58 6.72
N PHE A 561 8.00 -7.39 7.49
CA PHE A 561 9.20 -8.22 7.46
C PHE A 561 9.12 -9.28 8.55
N LYS A 562 9.09 -10.55 8.13
CA LYS A 562 9.09 -11.69 9.07
C LYS A 562 10.34 -11.67 9.92
N HIS A 563 10.21 -12.09 11.18
CA HIS A 563 11.36 -12.23 12.06
C HIS A 563 12.35 -13.27 11.50
N THR A 564 13.63 -12.89 11.48
CA THR A 564 14.75 -13.75 11.13
C THR A 564 15.79 -13.73 12.25
N ALA A 565 16.74 -14.66 12.22
CA ALA A 565 17.83 -14.69 13.19
C ALA A 565 18.68 -13.40 13.18
N ASN A 566 18.75 -12.70 12.05
CA ASN A 566 19.46 -11.42 11.93
C ASN A 566 18.76 -10.26 12.65
N LEU A 567 17.44 -10.39 12.90
CA LEU A 567 16.64 -9.42 13.66
C LEU A 567 16.55 -9.77 15.15
N ALA A 568 17.26 -10.81 15.61
CA ALA A 568 17.34 -11.17 17.02
C ALA A 568 18.47 -10.36 17.70
N LEU A 569 18.20 -9.07 17.95
CA LEU A 569 19.21 -8.08 18.33
C LEU A 569 19.12 -7.71 19.82
N ALA A 570 20.20 -7.94 20.58
CA ALA A 570 20.33 -7.45 21.97
C ALA A 570 20.71 -5.96 22.05
N GLN A 571 21.16 -5.42 20.93
CA GLN A 571 21.48 -4.01 20.73
C GLN A 571 21.38 -3.71 19.23
N GLY A 572 21.19 -2.46 18.88
CA GLY A 572 21.12 -2.07 17.48
C GLY A 572 20.73 -0.62 17.29
N THR A 573 20.61 -0.27 16.01
CA THR A 573 20.10 1.03 15.57
C THR A 573 19.06 0.83 14.49
N ILE A 574 17.89 1.44 14.62
CA ILE A 574 16.89 1.55 13.55
C ILE A 574 16.98 2.96 12.99
N ALA A 575 17.25 3.10 11.69
CA ALA A 575 17.46 4.40 11.07
C ALA A 575 16.77 4.52 9.71
N PHE A 576 16.19 5.67 9.43
CA PHE A 576 15.48 5.96 8.19
C PHE A 576 15.26 7.46 8.03
N THR A 577 14.85 7.87 6.84
CA THR A 577 14.30 9.21 6.62
C THR A 577 12.78 9.09 6.46
N PHE A 578 12.00 10.01 7.02
CA PHE A 578 10.56 10.07 6.77
C PHE A 578 10.10 11.50 6.53
N GLU A 579 8.99 11.64 5.80
CA GLU A 579 8.26 12.88 5.63
C GLU A 579 6.80 12.59 5.93
N ALA A 580 6.24 13.19 6.97
CA ALA A 580 4.83 13.02 7.32
C ALA A 580 3.97 13.94 6.43
N ALA A 581 2.94 13.40 5.78
CA ALA A 581 2.01 14.20 4.99
C ALA A 581 1.10 15.05 5.88
N ASP A 582 0.75 14.52 7.05
CA ASP A 582 0.12 15.24 8.16
C ASP A 582 0.57 14.67 9.51
N THR A 583 0.32 15.42 10.58
CA THR A 583 0.54 14.99 11.97
C THR A 583 -0.81 14.87 12.67
N GLY A 584 -1.85 14.38 11.99
CA GLY A 584 -3.24 14.38 12.43
C GLY A 584 -3.55 13.28 13.45
N ASP A 585 -3.98 12.10 13.01
CA ASP A 585 -4.24 10.99 13.93
C ASP A 585 -2.93 10.35 14.43
N PHE A 586 -3.03 9.37 15.33
CA PHE A 586 -1.90 8.55 15.77
C PHE A 586 -1.34 7.71 14.60
N GLN A 587 -0.11 8.00 14.18
CA GLN A 587 0.52 7.43 12.98
C GLN A 587 1.81 6.68 13.33
N VAL A 588 1.92 5.41 12.96
CA VAL A 588 3.07 4.58 13.36
C VAL A 588 4.06 4.40 12.24
N LEU A 589 5.28 4.89 12.46
CA LEU A 589 6.40 4.79 11.52
C LEU A 589 6.89 3.35 11.40
N PHE A 590 7.06 2.66 12.52
CA PHE A 590 7.30 1.22 12.56
C PHE A 590 6.96 0.62 13.91
N SER A 591 6.80 -0.70 13.93
CA SER A 591 6.62 -1.48 15.14
C SER A 591 7.20 -2.89 15.02
N LYS A 592 7.64 -3.41 16.14
CA LYS A 592 7.94 -4.83 16.35
C LYS A 592 7.21 -5.26 17.61
N ASP A 593 5.89 -5.31 17.51
CA ASP A 593 4.99 -5.39 18.68
C ASP A 593 3.93 -6.50 18.54
N ALA A 594 4.19 -7.50 17.70
CA ALA A 594 3.14 -8.34 17.14
C ALA A 594 2.60 -9.50 18.00
N SER A 595 2.90 -9.69 19.30
CA SER A 595 2.04 -10.46 20.25
C SER A 595 2.68 -10.60 21.66
N GLY A 596 1.85 -10.72 22.70
CA GLY A 596 2.24 -11.14 24.06
C GLY A 596 2.70 -10.03 25.02
N ASP A 597 2.92 -10.40 26.30
CA ASP A 597 3.49 -9.54 27.35
C ASP A 597 5.01 -9.82 27.49
N GLY A 598 5.73 -9.80 26.37
CA GLY A 598 7.13 -10.22 26.27
C GLY A 598 8.16 -9.13 26.60
N GLN A 599 9.44 -9.51 26.64
CA GLN A 599 10.55 -8.55 26.62
C GLN A 599 10.90 -8.21 25.17
N GLY A 600 11.14 -6.93 24.89
CA GLY A 600 11.72 -6.54 23.60
C GLY A 600 10.74 -5.94 22.61
N HIS A 601 9.60 -5.38 23.03
CA HIS A 601 8.70 -4.69 22.09
C HIS A 601 9.18 -3.26 21.86
N ILE A 602 9.08 -2.81 20.62
CA ILE A 602 9.42 -1.43 20.24
C ILE A 602 8.44 -0.92 19.20
N ALA A 603 8.02 0.33 19.33
CA ALA A 603 7.26 1.05 18.32
C ALA A 603 7.65 2.53 18.33
N ALA A 604 7.72 3.14 17.14
CA ALA A 604 7.91 4.58 16.99
C ALA A 604 6.74 5.17 16.22
N TYR A 605 6.20 6.27 16.71
CA TYR A 605 5.00 6.88 16.15
C TYR A 605 4.98 8.40 16.32
N VAL A 606 4.22 9.06 15.46
CA VAL A 606 3.93 10.48 15.48
C VAL A 606 2.47 10.69 15.92
N ASN A 607 2.22 11.69 16.76
CA ASN A 607 0.88 12.00 17.27
C ASN A 607 0.31 13.31 16.68
N GLU A 608 -0.87 13.71 17.16
CA GLU A 608 -1.63 14.85 16.66
C GLU A 608 -0.96 16.24 16.76
N ILE A 609 0.09 16.34 17.58
CA ILE A 609 0.84 17.59 17.80
C ILE A 609 2.24 17.56 17.19
N GLY A 610 2.56 16.50 16.42
CA GLY A 610 3.87 16.31 15.82
C GLY A 610 4.93 15.84 16.81
N SER A 611 4.55 15.24 17.94
CA SER A 611 5.53 14.59 18.83
C SER A 611 5.97 13.26 18.25
N LEU A 612 7.26 12.98 18.29
CA LEU A 612 7.82 11.66 17.98
C LEU A 612 7.98 10.87 19.29
N THR A 613 7.24 9.78 19.43
CA THR A 613 7.31 8.92 20.61
C THR A 613 7.87 7.55 20.24
N VAL A 614 8.81 7.09 21.06
CA VAL A 614 9.34 5.73 21.07
C VAL A 614 8.80 5.03 22.29
N ARG A 615 7.98 4.01 22.07
CA ARG A 615 7.54 3.10 23.11
C ARG A 615 8.42 1.86 23.07
N VAL A 616 8.96 1.48 24.22
CA VAL A 616 9.60 0.19 24.42
C VAL A 616 8.93 -0.57 25.55
N GLN A 617 8.95 -1.90 25.53
CA GLN A 617 8.39 -2.73 26.58
C GLN A 617 9.35 -3.84 26.99
N ASP A 618 9.54 -3.96 28.29
CA ASP A 618 10.23 -5.07 28.94
C ASP A 618 9.29 -5.77 29.96
N THR A 619 9.85 -6.66 30.79
CA THR A 619 9.08 -7.37 31.82
C THR A 619 8.55 -6.50 32.96
N SER A 620 9.10 -5.29 33.15
CA SER A 620 8.70 -4.35 34.19
C SER A 620 7.54 -3.45 33.75
N GLY A 621 7.42 -3.18 32.46
CA GLY A 621 6.33 -2.39 31.90
C GLY A 621 6.67 -1.79 30.52
N SER A 622 5.79 -0.88 30.07
CA SER A 622 6.09 -0.03 28.93
C SER A 622 6.77 1.25 29.40
N HIS A 623 7.79 1.64 28.66
CA HIS A 623 8.54 2.89 28.84
C HIS A 623 8.40 3.73 27.57
N TYR A 624 8.43 5.05 27.73
CA TYR A 624 8.15 5.99 26.66
C TYR A 624 9.22 7.07 26.66
N MET A 625 9.80 7.31 25.50
CA MET A 625 10.64 8.48 25.22
C MET A 625 9.89 9.30 24.18
N THR A 626 9.46 10.50 24.55
CA THR A 626 8.66 11.37 23.66
C THR A 626 9.40 12.66 23.44
N VAL A 627 9.47 13.08 22.17
CA VAL A 627 10.00 14.38 21.80
C VAL A 627 8.91 15.23 21.18
N ASP A 628 8.52 16.30 21.86
CA ASP A 628 7.31 17.04 21.55
C ASP A 628 7.51 18.09 20.44
N HIS A 629 6.55 18.14 19.49
CA HIS A 629 6.47 19.14 18.40
C HIS A 629 7.63 19.14 17.39
N VAL A 630 8.37 18.04 17.25
CA VAL A 630 9.55 17.96 16.37
C VAL A 630 9.25 17.55 14.93
N VAL A 631 8.07 17.00 14.66
CA VAL A 631 7.65 16.59 13.32
C VAL A 631 6.70 17.65 12.75
N GLN A 632 7.03 18.16 11.56
CA GLN A 632 6.16 19.08 10.83
C GLN A 632 5.70 18.44 9.51
N PRO A 633 4.42 18.58 9.12
CA PRO A 633 3.93 18.08 7.85
C PRO A 633 4.71 18.62 6.64
N GLY A 634 5.15 17.73 5.76
CA GLY A 634 5.92 18.04 4.55
C GLY A 634 7.39 18.38 4.79
N GLU A 635 7.89 18.24 6.03
CA GLU A 635 9.31 18.34 6.33
C GLU A 635 9.93 16.94 6.42
N SER A 636 11.14 16.81 5.87
CA SER A 636 11.88 15.55 5.84
C SER A 636 12.75 15.44 7.09
N HIS A 637 12.61 14.33 7.80
CA HIS A 637 13.30 14.04 9.05
C HIS A 637 14.11 12.74 8.98
N GLN A 638 15.38 12.79 9.33
CA GLN A 638 16.26 11.65 9.53
C GLN A 638 16.18 11.20 10.98
N VAL A 639 15.79 9.95 11.24
CA VAL A 639 15.68 9.41 12.60
C VAL A 639 16.61 8.23 12.78
N ALA A 640 17.31 8.18 13.90
CA ALA A 640 17.99 6.98 14.36
C ALA A 640 17.62 6.67 15.82
N LEU A 641 17.25 5.41 16.07
CA LEU A 641 16.84 4.89 17.35
C LEU A 641 17.81 3.81 17.80
N ASN A 642 18.60 4.13 18.82
CA ASN A 642 19.56 3.21 19.40
C ASN A 642 18.94 2.49 20.58
N PHE A 643 19.17 1.18 20.65
CA PHE A 643 18.83 0.38 21.82
C PHE A 643 19.99 -0.52 22.19
N GLY A 644 20.21 -0.77 23.48
CA GLY A 644 21.25 -1.68 23.95
C GLY A 644 21.88 -1.26 25.28
N PRO A 645 23.12 -1.69 25.55
CA PRO A 645 23.81 -1.47 26.83
C PRO A 645 24.02 0.00 27.24
N LYS A 646 23.96 0.95 26.28
CA LYS A 646 24.03 2.39 26.57
C LYS A 646 22.66 3.03 26.87
N GLY A 647 21.60 2.22 26.93
CA GLY A 647 20.22 2.68 27.04
C GLY A 647 19.56 2.91 25.68
N LEU A 648 18.41 3.59 25.72
CA LEU A 648 17.66 4.05 24.56
C LEU A 648 18.16 5.44 24.17
N GLU A 649 18.42 5.71 22.88
CA GLU A 649 18.75 7.05 22.40
C GLU A 649 17.95 7.36 21.13
N LEU A 650 17.34 8.54 21.08
CA LEU A 650 16.67 9.06 19.90
C LEU A 650 17.50 10.21 19.30
N TRP A 651 17.87 10.01 18.04
CA TRP A 651 18.57 10.97 17.23
C TRP A 651 17.63 11.48 16.14
N LEU A 652 17.52 12.80 16.02
CA LEU A 652 16.74 13.48 15.00
C LEU A 652 17.68 14.41 14.21
N ASP A 653 17.77 14.14 12.92
CA ASP A 653 18.69 14.68 11.92
C ASP A 653 20.09 14.99 12.48
N GLY A 654 20.74 13.92 12.93
CA GLY A 654 22.13 13.92 13.41
C GLY A 654 22.32 14.44 14.84
N VAL A 655 21.26 14.91 15.50
CA VAL A 655 21.29 15.47 16.86
C VAL A 655 20.65 14.49 17.84
N LYS A 656 21.32 14.18 18.95
CA LYS A 656 20.71 13.40 20.04
C LYS A 656 19.72 14.29 20.77
N VAL A 657 18.43 14.00 20.64
CA VAL A 657 17.34 14.84 21.16
C VAL A 657 16.72 14.29 22.45
N ALA A 658 16.84 12.98 22.70
CA ALA A 658 16.45 12.36 23.96
C ALA A 658 17.26 11.06 24.20
N TYR A 659 17.50 10.71 25.46
CA TYR A 659 18.06 9.40 25.81
C TYR A 659 17.62 8.95 27.21
N GLU A 660 17.63 7.64 27.41
CA GLU A 660 17.21 6.98 28.64
C GLU A 660 18.19 5.86 28.94
N LYS A 661 19.19 6.15 29.78
CA LYS A 661 20.30 5.24 30.10
C LYS A 661 19.86 3.97 30.83
N ASP A 662 18.80 4.09 31.65
CA ASP A 662 18.33 3.02 32.53
C ASP A 662 17.38 2.05 31.80
N ILE A 663 16.91 2.44 30.62
CA ILE A 663 16.04 1.61 29.77
C ILE A 663 16.91 0.82 28.79
N VAL A 664 17.19 -0.44 29.15
CA VAL A 664 17.89 -1.40 28.29
C VAL A 664 16.91 -2.44 27.77
N ILE A 665 16.74 -2.48 26.45
CA ILE A 665 15.84 -3.42 25.77
C ILE A 665 16.63 -4.42 24.91
N ASP A 666 16.25 -5.69 25.02
CA ASP A 666 16.74 -6.79 24.19
C ASP A 666 15.63 -7.23 23.23
N LEU A 667 15.81 -7.01 21.92
CA LEU A 667 14.85 -7.43 20.89
C LEU A 667 15.04 -8.91 20.49
N ALA A 668 16.06 -9.61 20.99
CA ALA A 668 16.35 -11.00 20.62
C ALA A 668 15.31 -12.00 21.11
N SER A 669 14.61 -11.68 22.22
CA SER A 669 13.46 -12.46 22.68
C SER A 669 12.17 -12.19 21.90
N ASN A 670 12.13 -11.12 21.12
CA ASN A 670 10.96 -10.73 20.34
C ASN A 670 10.99 -11.38 18.96
N THR A 671 10.17 -12.42 18.80
CA THR A 671 10.03 -13.19 17.55
C THR A 671 9.03 -12.59 16.56
N GLU A 672 8.50 -11.40 16.83
CA GLU A 672 7.45 -10.79 16.04
C GLU A 672 7.96 -10.15 14.75
N ALA A 673 7.09 -10.00 13.76
CA ALA A 673 7.43 -9.30 12.54
C ALA A 673 7.76 -7.83 12.82
N LEU A 674 8.69 -7.28 12.04
CA LEU A 674 8.90 -5.84 11.94
C LEU A 674 7.91 -5.31 10.90
N VAL A 675 7.07 -4.36 11.31
CA VAL A 675 6.08 -3.70 10.46
C VAL A 675 6.51 -2.26 10.28
N VAL A 676 6.62 -1.81 9.03
CA VAL A 676 6.96 -0.43 8.68
C VAL A 676 5.74 0.23 8.04
N GLY A 677 5.42 1.45 8.49
CA GLY A 677 4.26 2.23 8.09
C GLY A 677 2.95 1.89 8.83
N ALA A 678 3.00 1.07 9.89
CA ALA A 678 1.83 0.74 10.71
C ALA A 678 2.20 0.06 12.05
N THR A 679 1.21 -0.13 12.93
CA THR A 679 1.29 -1.10 14.02
C THR A 679 1.05 -2.52 13.51
N GLY A 680 1.85 -3.47 14.00
CA GLY A 680 1.60 -4.90 13.86
C GLY A 680 1.15 -5.51 15.18
N TRP A 681 0.06 -6.28 15.15
CA TRP A 681 -0.43 -7.09 16.26
C TRP A 681 -0.80 -8.51 15.83
N SER A 682 -0.61 -9.44 16.75
CA SER A 682 -1.06 -10.82 16.66
C SER A 682 -1.34 -11.47 18.00
N SER A 683 -2.10 -12.56 17.94
CA SER A 683 -2.30 -13.51 19.03
C SER A 683 -1.39 -14.73 18.92
N THR A 684 -0.66 -14.87 17.81
CA THR A 684 0.19 -16.03 17.51
C THR A 684 1.62 -15.54 17.24
N PRO A 685 2.60 -15.94 18.06
CA PRO A 685 3.97 -15.47 17.91
C PRO A 685 4.54 -15.68 16.51
N GLY A 686 5.18 -14.64 15.96
CA GLY A 686 5.82 -14.68 14.64
C GLY A 686 4.85 -14.58 13.47
N THR A 687 3.60 -14.20 13.71
CA THR A 687 2.62 -13.88 12.67
C THR A 687 2.12 -12.45 12.84
N THR A 688 1.48 -11.89 11.80
CA THR A 688 0.84 -10.58 11.86
C THR A 688 -0.54 -10.72 11.25
N ASN A 689 -1.57 -10.75 12.09
CA ASN A 689 -2.96 -10.93 11.67
C ASN A 689 -3.81 -9.69 11.93
N MET A 690 -3.25 -8.64 12.55
CA MET A 690 -3.86 -7.32 12.65
C MET A 690 -2.82 -6.24 12.40
N VAL A 691 -2.99 -5.47 11.33
CA VAL A 691 -2.21 -4.25 11.07
C VAL A 691 -3.14 -3.05 11.21
N GLY A 692 -2.72 -2.03 11.94
CA GLY A 692 -3.54 -0.84 12.25
C GLY A 692 -2.69 0.42 12.39
N SER A 693 -3.34 1.57 12.65
CA SER A 693 -2.67 2.86 12.88
C SER A 693 -1.58 3.16 11.86
N TYR A 694 -2.00 3.39 10.63
CA TYR A 694 -1.14 3.54 9.46
C TYR A 694 -0.50 4.93 9.43
N PHE A 695 0.74 4.97 8.95
CA PHE A 695 1.44 6.22 8.66
C PHE A 695 0.89 6.86 7.39
N ASP A 696 0.87 8.20 7.35
CA ASP A 696 0.56 8.99 6.16
C ASP A 696 1.79 9.81 5.77
N GLY A 697 2.40 9.48 4.64
CA GLY A 697 3.64 10.09 4.17
C GLY A 697 4.63 9.09 3.58
N THR A 698 5.89 9.47 3.51
CA THR A 698 6.93 8.68 2.84
C THR A 698 7.98 8.22 3.86
N ILE A 699 8.41 6.96 3.78
CA ILE A 699 9.59 6.44 4.50
C ILE A 699 10.64 6.03 3.48
N THR A 700 11.84 6.56 3.63
CA THR A 700 12.96 6.39 2.71
C THR A 700 14.13 5.72 3.41
N ASP A 701 14.73 4.73 2.74
CA ASP A 701 15.94 4.03 3.18
C ASP A 701 15.83 3.50 4.62
N PHE A 702 14.85 2.66 4.89
CA PHE A 702 14.69 2.07 6.23
C PHE A 702 15.76 1.02 6.48
N MET A 703 16.50 1.16 7.58
CA MET A 703 17.68 0.36 7.90
C MET A 703 17.66 -0.10 9.36
N VAL A 704 18.17 -1.31 9.60
CA VAL A 704 18.41 -1.87 10.92
C VAL A 704 19.86 -2.33 11.00
N PHE A 705 20.56 -1.95 12.06
CA PHE A 705 21.95 -2.32 12.35
C PHE A 705 22.04 -3.09 13.68
N ASP A 706 23.06 -3.93 13.83
CA ASP A 706 23.34 -4.76 15.03
C ASP A 706 24.25 -4.06 16.07
N SER A 707 24.47 -2.77 15.90
CA SER A 707 25.30 -1.93 16.77
C SER A 707 24.61 -0.60 17.07
N GLN A 708 24.91 -0.01 18.25
CA GLN A 708 24.46 1.34 18.62
C GLN A 708 25.36 2.37 17.92
N LEU A 709 24.82 3.03 16.90
CA LEU A 709 25.50 4.01 16.04
C LEU A 709 25.02 5.43 16.38
N THR A 710 25.91 6.40 16.36
CA THR A 710 25.52 7.81 16.51
C THR A 710 24.81 8.33 15.26
N GLY A 711 23.99 9.37 15.40
CA GLY A 711 23.37 10.03 14.24
C GLY A 711 24.40 10.49 13.21
N ALA A 712 25.59 10.90 13.67
CA ALA A 712 26.71 11.28 12.82
C ALA A 712 27.34 10.11 12.04
N GLU A 713 27.33 8.89 12.59
CA GLU A 713 27.84 7.70 11.92
C GLU A 713 26.90 7.22 10.81
N ILE A 714 25.60 7.49 10.91
CA ILE A 714 24.62 7.06 9.91
C ILE A 714 24.40 8.15 8.86
N PHE A 715 24.08 9.37 9.30
CA PHE A 715 23.65 10.46 8.42
C PHE A 715 24.77 11.46 8.08
N GLY A 716 25.95 11.31 8.70
CA GLY A 716 27.09 12.20 8.50
C GLY A 716 27.08 13.43 9.41
N THR A 717 28.08 14.29 9.22
CA THR A 717 28.36 15.46 10.09
C THR A 717 28.10 16.80 9.41
N ALA A 718 27.32 16.81 8.33
CA ALA A 718 27.03 18.04 7.59
C ALA A 718 26.26 19.03 8.49
N PRO A 719 26.67 20.31 8.58
CA PRO A 719 25.95 21.31 9.35
C PRO A 719 24.54 21.54 8.79
N ARG A 720 23.55 21.64 9.67
CA ARG A 720 22.17 21.93 9.29
C ARG A 720 21.84 23.41 9.30
N ALA A 721 20.80 23.80 8.55
CA ALA A 721 20.36 25.19 8.45
C ALA A 721 19.59 25.68 9.69
N ASP A 722 18.96 24.77 10.40
CA ASP A 722 18.14 24.95 11.60
C ASP A 722 18.90 24.69 12.92
N THR A 723 20.21 24.39 12.83
CA THR A 723 21.06 24.14 13.99
C THR A 723 22.22 25.12 14.08
N LEU A 724 22.45 25.68 15.27
CA LEU A 724 23.65 26.45 15.58
C LEU A 724 24.68 25.58 16.31
N TYR A 725 25.94 25.67 15.92
CA TYR A 725 27.02 24.84 16.45
C TYR A 725 28.01 25.65 17.30
N PHE A 726 28.36 25.10 18.46
CA PHE A 726 29.26 25.68 19.45
C PHE A 726 30.38 24.69 19.79
N ASP A 727 31.61 25.19 19.96
CA ASP A 727 32.82 24.35 20.09
C ASP A 727 33.23 24.07 21.55
N LYS A 728 32.42 24.51 22.51
CA LYS A 728 32.65 24.32 23.95
C LYS A 728 31.46 23.59 24.57
N PRO A 729 31.64 22.99 25.76
CA PRO A 729 30.53 22.48 26.55
C PRO A 729 29.51 23.58 26.85
N ILE A 730 28.23 23.22 26.92
CA ILE A 730 27.10 24.14 27.11
C ILE A 730 27.28 25.08 28.30
N ALA A 731 27.83 24.58 29.40
CA ALA A 731 28.07 25.30 30.64
C ALA A 731 29.01 26.51 30.51
N GLN A 732 29.80 26.62 29.43
CA GLN A 732 30.70 27.75 29.19
C GLN A 732 30.02 28.93 28.47
N TYR A 733 28.73 28.78 28.15
CA TYR A 733 27.92 29.80 27.52
C TYR A 733 26.91 30.38 28.49
N ASP A 734 26.53 31.62 28.21
CA ASP A 734 25.45 32.33 28.86
C ASP A 734 24.29 32.46 27.89
N PHE A 735 23.09 32.42 28.45
CA PHE A 735 21.84 32.49 27.71
C PHE A 735 21.05 33.72 28.15
N ALA A 736 20.48 34.42 27.17
CA ALA A 736 19.60 35.55 27.40
C ALA A 736 18.45 35.57 26.39
N ARG A 737 17.35 36.23 26.73
CA ARG A 737 16.23 36.43 25.79
C ARG A 737 16.23 37.85 25.23
N SER A 738 16.31 37.98 23.91
CA SER A 738 16.29 39.26 23.20
C SER A 738 15.29 39.23 22.05
N GLY A 739 14.26 40.08 22.10
CA GLY A 739 13.26 40.16 21.04
C GLY A 739 12.43 38.88 20.84
N GLY A 740 12.36 38.00 21.84
CA GLY A 740 11.69 36.70 21.77
C GLY A 740 12.58 35.55 21.32
N ASN A 741 13.82 35.82 20.92
CA ASN A 741 14.82 34.80 20.54
C ASN A 741 15.82 34.58 21.66
N VAL A 742 16.49 33.43 21.64
CA VAL A 742 17.59 33.09 22.55
C VAL A 742 18.89 33.66 22.00
N THR A 743 19.64 34.35 22.84
CA THR A 743 21.01 34.80 22.55
C THR A 743 21.97 33.98 23.40
N VAL A 744 22.96 33.41 22.74
CA VAL A 744 24.06 32.65 23.35
C VAL A 744 25.31 33.52 23.29
N SER A 745 25.95 33.74 24.42
CA SER A 745 27.18 34.52 24.57
C SER A 745 28.21 33.76 25.40
N GLY A 746 29.47 34.21 25.44
CA GLY A 746 30.52 33.54 26.22
C GLY A 746 31.34 32.55 25.39
N GLY A 747 32.08 31.64 26.05
CA GLY A 747 32.92 30.64 25.38
C GLY A 747 34.06 31.15 24.47
N GLY A 748 34.28 32.47 24.42
CA GLY A 748 35.22 33.10 23.47
C GLY A 748 34.63 33.34 22.07
N THR A 749 33.34 33.13 21.87
CA THR A 749 32.61 33.42 20.62
C THR A 749 31.87 34.76 20.70
N PRO A 750 31.62 35.45 19.58
CA PRO A 750 30.71 36.59 19.55
C PRO A 750 29.28 36.15 19.87
N ASP A 751 28.50 37.04 20.51
CA ASP A 751 27.08 36.79 20.80
C ASP A 751 26.32 36.36 19.54
N VAL A 752 25.63 35.22 19.62
CA VAL A 752 24.82 34.66 18.54
C VAL A 752 23.36 34.63 19.00
N THR A 753 22.48 35.32 18.27
CA THR A 753 21.03 35.27 18.51
C THR A 753 20.39 34.26 17.55
N SER A 754 19.64 33.30 18.11
CA SER A 754 18.83 32.37 17.33
C SER A 754 17.83 33.13 16.45
N THR A 755 17.53 32.56 15.28
CA THR A 755 16.44 33.05 14.44
C THR A 755 15.23 32.14 14.63
N ARG A 756 14.07 32.53 14.10
CA ARG A 756 12.88 31.65 14.11
C ARG A 756 13.07 30.36 13.32
N ALA A 757 14.07 30.31 12.45
CA ALA A 757 14.40 29.11 11.68
C ALA A 757 15.41 28.20 12.41
N ILE A 758 15.95 28.63 13.56
CA ILE A 758 16.85 27.80 14.37
C ILE A 758 16.02 27.09 15.43
N GLU A 759 16.08 25.77 15.42
CA GLU A 759 15.39 24.88 16.35
C GLU A 759 16.35 24.30 17.39
N TYR A 760 17.59 23.98 16.99
CA TYR A 760 18.57 23.31 17.84
C TYR A 760 19.83 24.15 18.10
N LEU A 761 20.38 24.01 19.31
CA LEU A 761 21.72 24.47 19.67
C LEU A 761 22.58 23.26 20.00
N HIS A 762 23.63 23.02 19.22
CA HIS A 762 24.53 21.88 19.36
C HIS A 762 25.86 22.34 19.98
N PHE A 763 26.12 21.92 21.22
CA PHE A 763 27.35 22.17 21.97
C PHE A 763 28.32 20.99 21.86
N ALA A 764 29.51 21.12 22.45
CA ALA A 764 30.53 20.07 22.37
C ALA A 764 30.15 18.78 23.12
N ASN A 765 29.26 18.87 24.11
CA ASN A 765 28.86 17.75 24.97
C ASN A 765 27.38 17.34 24.83
N GLN A 766 26.51 18.23 24.38
CA GLN A 766 25.07 17.97 24.24
C GLN A 766 24.42 18.89 23.22
N ALA A 767 23.17 18.62 22.88
CA ALA A 767 22.32 19.53 22.13
C ALA A 767 21.05 19.82 22.92
N VAL A 768 20.50 21.01 22.74
CA VAL A 768 19.27 21.46 23.39
C VAL A 768 18.37 22.12 22.37
N ARG A 769 17.05 21.94 22.51
CA ARG A 769 16.07 22.64 21.69
C ARG A 769 15.93 24.06 22.20
N VAL A 770 15.83 25.02 21.29
CA VAL A 770 15.66 26.45 21.66
C VAL A 770 14.40 26.66 22.51
N SER A 771 13.38 25.82 22.35
CA SER A 771 12.14 25.81 23.13
C SER A 771 12.31 25.35 24.58
N GLU A 772 13.39 24.64 24.91
CA GLU A 772 13.69 24.07 26.24
C GLU A 772 14.57 24.97 27.09
N ILE A 773 14.90 26.15 26.56
CA ILE A 773 15.64 27.17 27.30
C ILE A 773 14.63 28.08 27.99
N GLN A 774 14.51 27.89 29.30
CA GLN A 774 13.55 28.59 30.16
C GLN A 774 14.24 29.69 30.96
N PHE A 775 13.53 30.81 31.10
CA PHE A 775 14.02 32.00 31.79
C PHE A 775 12.98 32.42 32.83
N GLY A 776 13.40 32.47 34.08
CA GLY A 776 12.69 33.05 35.21
C GLY A 776 12.70 34.58 35.16
N SER A 777 12.46 35.19 36.30
CA SER A 777 12.16 36.61 36.42
C SER A 777 12.97 37.27 37.55
N HIS A 778 12.35 38.17 38.30
CA HIS A 778 12.95 38.78 39.50
C HIS A 778 12.11 38.44 40.74
N LEU A 779 11.30 37.40 40.63
CA LEU A 779 10.35 36.88 41.61
C LEU A 779 10.59 35.38 41.72
N ASN A 780 10.02 34.76 42.75
CA ASN A 780 10.02 33.32 42.90
C ASN A 780 9.31 32.63 41.73
N ASP A 781 10.06 31.84 40.98
CA ASP A 781 9.62 31.13 39.79
C ASP A 781 9.71 29.60 39.99
N GLY A 782 8.90 28.87 39.21
CA GLY A 782 8.97 27.41 39.13
C GLY A 782 9.27 27.01 37.69
N LEU A 783 10.44 26.43 37.45
CA LEU A 783 10.91 26.01 36.13
C LEU A 783 11.04 24.48 36.13
N TYR A 784 10.44 23.86 35.12
CA TYR A 784 10.33 22.40 35.03
C TYR A 784 10.79 21.98 33.65
N GLY A 785 11.81 21.14 33.60
CA GLY A 785 12.33 20.50 32.40
C GLY A 785 11.27 19.63 31.73
N ARG A 786 11.59 19.18 30.53
CA ARG A 786 10.70 18.40 29.67
C ARG A 786 11.41 17.11 29.28
N ASP A 787 11.68 16.96 27.99
CA ASP A 787 12.19 15.75 27.39
C ASP A 787 13.47 16.08 26.63
N GLY A 788 14.53 15.31 26.84
CA GLY A 788 15.86 15.73 26.38
C GLY A 788 16.51 16.70 27.35
N ALA A 789 17.61 17.32 26.93
CA ALA A 789 18.41 18.18 27.80
C ALA A 789 17.84 19.61 27.90
N ASP A 790 17.69 20.12 29.12
CA ASP A 790 17.09 21.42 29.43
C ASP A 790 18.11 22.47 29.89
N VAL A 791 17.73 23.75 29.73
CA VAL A 791 18.45 24.89 30.33
C VAL A 791 17.47 25.74 31.12
N LEU A 792 17.58 25.73 32.45
CA LEU A 792 16.68 26.43 33.37
C LEU A 792 17.44 27.53 34.11
N LEU A 793 16.94 28.77 34.03
CA LEU A 793 17.62 29.95 34.56
C LEU A 793 16.66 30.76 35.45
N GLY A 794 16.78 30.67 36.77
CA GLY A 794 15.87 31.32 37.74
C GLY A 794 16.00 32.84 37.80
N TYR A 795 17.22 33.34 37.67
CA TYR A 795 17.63 34.74 37.76
C TYR A 795 17.58 35.35 39.15
N ALA A 796 16.44 35.83 39.64
CA ALA A 796 16.38 36.38 40.99
C ALA A 796 15.02 36.07 41.61
N GLY A 797 14.99 35.81 42.91
CA GLY A 797 13.84 35.16 43.53
C GLY A 797 14.32 33.99 44.36
N ASN A 798 13.38 33.32 45.04
CA ASN A 798 13.65 32.01 45.62
C ASN A 798 12.91 31.00 44.75
N ASP A 799 13.64 30.32 43.87
CA ASP A 799 13.15 29.59 42.71
C ASP A 799 13.18 28.06 42.94
N ASP A 800 12.27 27.34 42.27
CA ASP A 800 12.21 25.86 42.24
C ASP A 800 12.49 25.39 40.81
N LEU A 801 13.69 24.87 40.56
CA LEU A 801 14.16 24.40 39.27
C LEU A 801 14.27 22.87 39.28
N ARG A 802 13.70 22.19 38.27
CA ARG A 802 13.73 20.72 38.17
C ARG A 802 14.05 20.28 36.75
N GLY A 803 15.17 19.59 36.54
CA GLY A 803 15.62 19.06 35.25
C GLY A 803 14.81 17.85 34.76
N TYR A 804 14.63 16.87 35.66
CA TYR A 804 14.02 15.56 35.40
C TYR A 804 14.97 14.55 34.78
N ASP A 805 14.92 14.34 33.46
CA ASP A 805 15.69 13.31 32.77
C ASP A 805 16.63 14.00 31.77
N ASN A 806 17.77 13.36 31.45
CA ASN A 806 18.86 13.85 30.58
C ASN A 806 19.83 14.84 31.26
N ASP A 807 20.91 15.22 30.57
CA ASP A 807 22.01 16.05 31.10
C ASP A 807 21.61 17.54 31.06
N ASP A 808 21.21 18.09 32.22
CA ASP A 808 20.62 19.43 32.32
C ASP A 808 21.59 20.51 32.82
N LEU A 809 21.25 21.77 32.50
CA LEU A 809 21.91 22.96 33.06
C LEU A 809 20.91 23.80 33.85
N LEU A 810 21.07 23.84 35.17
CA LEU A 810 20.23 24.62 36.09
C LEU A 810 21.06 25.74 36.75
N ARG A 811 20.57 26.98 36.69
CA ARG A 811 21.13 28.13 37.41
C ARG A 811 20.06 28.84 38.24
N GLY A 812 20.22 28.87 39.55
CA GLY A 812 19.30 29.53 40.50
C GLY A 812 19.34 31.05 40.32
N GLY A 813 20.51 31.64 40.58
CA GLY A 813 20.72 33.07 40.46
C GLY A 813 20.70 33.70 41.85
N ALA A 814 19.93 34.76 42.07
CA ALA A 814 19.94 35.51 43.33
C ALA A 814 18.71 35.23 44.19
N GLY A 815 18.91 34.64 45.35
CA GLY A 815 17.94 34.32 46.39
C GLY A 815 18.09 32.87 46.86
N ASP A 816 17.28 32.42 47.81
CA ASP A 816 17.44 31.06 48.35
C ASP A 816 16.69 30.05 47.46
N ASP A 817 17.41 29.34 46.59
CA ASP A 817 16.87 28.52 45.52
C ASP A 817 16.83 27.01 45.86
N SER A 818 16.07 26.25 45.08
CA SER A 818 16.01 24.78 45.16
C SER A 818 16.12 24.19 43.75
N LEU A 819 17.23 23.51 43.50
CA LEU A 819 17.58 22.92 42.21
C LEU A 819 17.62 21.39 42.32
N TYR A 820 16.92 20.71 41.40
CA TYR A 820 16.89 19.26 41.29
C TYR A 820 17.32 18.86 39.88
N GLY A 821 18.45 18.16 39.73
CA GLY A 821 18.93 17.62 38.46
C GLY A 821 18.01 16.50 37.99
N GLY A 822 18.14 15.33 38.62
CA GLY A 822 17.30 14.18 38.34
C GLY A 822 18.12 13.03 37.78
N ASN A 823 17.78 12.51 36.60
CA ASN A 823 18.52 11.46 35.92
C ASN A 823 19.42 12.07 34.84
N GLY A 824 20.73 11.91 34.94
CA GLY A 824 21.66 12.43 33.94
C GLY A 824 22.88 13.03 34.61
N GLN A 825 23.90 13.39 33.83
CA GLN A 825 25.06 14.13 34.33
C GLN A 825 24.72 15.62 34.32
N ASP A 826 24.15 16.08 35.41
CA ASP A 826 23.59 17.41 35.54
C ASP A 826 24.63 18.44 36.00
N ARG A 827 24.36 19.70 35.67
CA ARG A 827 25.09 20.85 36.20
C ARG A 827 24.14 21.80 36.91
N LEU A 828 24.31 21.90 38.22
CA LEU A 828 23.54 22.76 39.10
C LEU A 828 24.44 23.87 39.67
N GLU A 829 23.98 25.12 39.53
CA GLU A 829 24.64 26.32 40.06
C GLU A 829 23.62 27.12 40.89
N GLY A 830 23.83 27.25 42.20
CA GLY A 830 22.97 28.03 43.11
C GLY A 830 23.12 29.53 42.90
N ASP A 831 24.37 29.99 42.80
CA ASP A 831 24.79 31.40 42.69
C ASP A 831 24.70 32.18 44.02
N ASP A 832 23.85 33.20 44.18
CA ASP A 832 23.82 34.07 45.36
C ASP A 832 22.63 33.70 46.27
N GLY A 833 22.83 33.08 47.42
CA GLY A 833 21.74 32.72 48.34
C GLY A 833 22.07 31.54 49.24
N ASN A 834 21.12 31.10 50.08
CA ASN A 834 21.29 29.82 50.79
C ASN A 834 20.51 28.74 50.05
N ASP A 835 21.19 28.04 49.16
CA ASP A 835 20.58 27.21 48.14
C ASP A 835 20.51 25.74 48.56
N ARG A 836 19.59 25.01 47.92
CA ARG A 836 19.53 23.55 48.00
C ARG A 836 19.71 22.93 46.63
N LEU A 837 20.76 22.15 46.45
CA LEU A 837 21.07 21.47 45.19
C LEU A 837 21.00 19.96 45.40
N PHE A 838 20.24 19.28 44.54
CA PHE A 838 20.11 17.82 44.51
C PHE A 838 20.54 17.33 43.13
N GLY A 839 21.67 16.62 43.05
CA GLY A 839 22.21 16.07 41.81
C GLY A 839 21.27 15.00 41.24
N GLY A 840 21.13 13.90 41.97
CA GLY A 840 20.23 12.83 41.61
C GLY A 840 21.02 11.58 41.20
N ASN A 841 20.76 11.05 40.01
CA ASN A 841 21.39 9.85 39.50
C ASN A 841 22.43 10.19 38.42
N ASP A 842 23.58 9.53 38.47
CA ASP A 842 24.82 9.77 37.68
C ASP A 842 25.75 10.83 38.28
N ALA A 843 26.88 11.07 37.60
CA ALA A 843 27.95 11.90 38.11
C ALA A 843 27.68 13.39 37.81
N ASP A 844 27.25 14.10 38.85
CA ASP A 844 26.80 15.49 38.74
C ASP A 844 27.88 16.51 39.08
N PHE A 845 27.62 17.75 38.67
CA PHE A 845 28.36 18.93 39.12
C PHE A 845 27.43 19.86 39.91
N LEU A 846 27.75 20.09 41.18
CA LEU A 846 27.00 20.99 42.06
C LEU A 846 27.91 22.13 42.54
N PHE A 847 27.47 23.37 42.33
CA PHE A 847 28.12 24.58 42.83
C PHE A 847 27.13 25.43 43.63
N GLY A 848 27.38 25.60 44.93
CA GLY A 848 26.53 26.40 45.82
C GLY A 848 26.58 27.88 45.46
N GLY A 849 27.76 28.48 45.61
CA GLY A 849 28.00 29.87 45.22
C GLY A 849 28.30 30.72 46.45
N THR A 850 27.45 31.69 46.80
CA THR A 850 27.60 32.52 48.00
C THR A 850 26.42 32.37 48.94
N GLY A 851 26.66 32.09 50.21
CA GLY A 851 25.64 31.83 51.23
C GLY A 851 25.89 30.48 51.90
N ASP A 852 25.02 30.09 52.83
CA ASP A 852 25.17 28.82 53.56
C ASP A 852 24.35 27.71 52.86
N ASP A 853 24.99 26.96 51.96
CA ASP A 853 24.31 26.06 51.02
C ASP A 853 24.15 24.61 51.51
N GLU A 854 23.19 23.87 50.94
CA GLU A 854 22.99 22.43 51.14
C GLU A 854 23.07 21.67 49.80
N LEU A 855 24.13 20.89 49.61
CA LEU A 855 24.40 20.15 48.38
C LEU A 855 24.30 18.63 48.62
N TYR A 856 23.49 17.96 47.81
CA TYR A 856 23.21 16.52 47.87
C TYR A 856 23.58 15.88 46.53
N GLY A 857 24.60 15.02 46.50
CA GLY A 857 25.01 14.31 45.26
C GLY A 857 24.02 13.20 44.91
N GLU A 858 23.67 12.39 45.92
CA GLU A 858 22.77 11.25 45.80
C GLU A 858 23.44 10.01 45.17
N GLU A 859 23.02 9.53 44.01
CA GLU A 859 23.57 8.35 43.36
C GLU A 859 24.55 8.72 42.24
N GLY A 860 25.83 8.88 42.55
CA GLY A 860 26.72 9.40 41.52
C GLY A 860 28.16 9.41 41.98
N SER A 861 29.10 9.71 41.08
CA SER A 861 30.44 10.13 41.50
C SER A 861 30.53 11.64 41.32
N ASP A 862 30.12 12.37 42.34
CA ASP A 862 29.73 13.77 42.19
C ASP A 862 30.87 14.74 42.48
N ARG A 863 30.74 15.93 41.91
CA ARG A 863 31.70 17.03 42.12
C ARG A 863 30.99 18.20 42.76
N PHE A 864 31.42 18.49 43.98
CA PHE A 864 30.86 19.56 44.79
C PHE A 864 31.82 20.73 44.93
N TYR A 865 31.26 21.92 44.89
CA TYR A 865 31.92 23.19 45.18
C TYR A 865 30.95 24.01 46.04
N GLY A 866 31.29 24.27 47.30
CA GLY A 866 30.42 25.04 48.20
C GLY A 866 30.45 26.52 47.84
N GLY A 867 31.66 27.07 47.83
CA GLY A 867 31.88 28.48 47.52
C GLY A 867 32.07 29.28 48.81
N ILE A 868 31.40 30.41 48.95
CA ILE A 868 31.54 31.31 50.10
C ILE A 868 30.39 31.07 51.08
N GLY A 869 30.65 30.45 52.23
CA GLY A 869 29.70 30.37 53.34
C GLY A 869 29.86 29.10 54.18
N ASP A 870 29.03 28.90 55.20
CA ASP A 870 29.10 27.68 56.03
C ASP A 870 28.26 26.55 55.40
N ASP A 871 28.83 25.79 54.46
CA ASP A 871 28.09 24.85 53.60
C ASP A 871 27.89 23.46 54.22
N ARG A 872 26.96 22.70 53.62
CA ARG A 872 26.69 21.30 53.96
C ARG A 872 26.71 20.43 52.71
N PHE A 873 27.59 19.43 52.72
CA PHE A 873 27.69 18.43 51.65
C PHE A 873 27.24 17.06 52.13
N TYR A 874 26.43 16.41 51.31
CA TYR A 874 25.97 15.05 51.49
C TYR A 874 26.26 14.27 50.21
N GLY A 875 27.20 13.33 50.25
CA GLY A 875 27.44 12.46 49.09
C GLY A 875 26.22 11.60 48.74
N HIS A 876 25.40 11.24 49.74
CA HIS A 876 24.25 10.36 49.54
C HIS A 876 22.98 10.85 50.25
N VAL A 877 21.82 10.34 49.81
CA VAL A 877 20.51 10.51 50.49
C VAL A 877 20.59 10.11 51.97
N TRP A 878 20.08 10.97 52.85
CA TRP A 878 20.25 10.90 54.31
C TRP A 878 19.83 9.56 54.96
N ASN A 879 18.97 8.76 54.35
CA ASN A 879 18.44 7.51 54.94
C ASN A 879 19.02 6.22 54.33
N ASN A 880 19.97 6.32 53.40
CA ASN A 880 20.58 5.16 52.73
C ASN A 880 22.10 5.19 52.93
N ALA A 881 22.65 4.11 53.48
CA ALA A 881 24.10 3.96 53.60
C ALA A 881 24.62 3.40 52.26
N GLY A 882 24.84 4.30 51.30
CA GLY A 882 25.24 3.97 49.94
C GLY A 882 26.59 3.26 49.83
N THR A 883 26.80 2.57 48.71
CA THR A 883 28.07 1.95 48.31
C THR A 883 28.92 2.94 47.51
N ALA A 884 30.22 2.97 47.83
CA ALA A 884 31.27 3.84 47.31
C ALA A 884 31.18 4.21 45.81
N ASN A 885 30.74 5.43 45.55
CA ASN A 885 31.09 6.19 44.36
C ASN A 885 32.04 7.32 44.78
N ASN A 886 32.84 7.84 43.84
CA ASN A 886 34.04 8.62 44.15
C ASN A 886 33.70 10.11 44.33
N ASP A 887 32.91 10.45 45.35
CA ASP A 887 32.44 11.82 45.60
C ASP A 887 33.58 12.75 46.01
N ARG A 888 33.58 13.97 45.45
CA ARG A 888 34.67 14.92 45.62
C ARG A 888 34.17 16.30 45.95
N VAL A 889 34.64 16.83 47.07
CA VAL A 889 34.48 18.24 47.42
C VAL A 889 35.76 18.99 47.06
N TYR A 890 35.62 20.04 46.28
CA TYR A 890 36.74 20.85 45.78
C TYR A 890 36.84 22.16 46.56
N TYR A 891 38.08 22.54 46.85
CA TYR A 891 38.47 23.76 47.53
C TYR A 891 39.51 24.49 46.68
N ASP A 892 39.46 25.81 46.66
CA ASP A 892 40.32 26.62 45.78
C ASP A 892 41.75 26.83 46.34
N GLY A 893 41.93 26.60 47.64
CA GLY A 893 43.16 26.83 48.38
C GLY A 893 44.05 25.59 48.49
N ASN A 894 45.25 25.77 49.09
CA ASN A 894 46.10 24.64 49.39
C ASN A 894 45.62 23.96 50.68
N ARG A 895 45.89 22.67 50.83
CA ARG A 895 45.48 21.90 52.01
C ARG A 895 45.88 22.52 53.37
N ALA A 896 46.99 23.24 53.40
CA ALA A 896 47.53 23.85 54.62
C ALA A 896 46.70 25.04 55.15
N ASP A 897 45.82 25.59 54.31
CA ASP A 897 44.99 26.75 54.65
C ASP A 897 43.76 26.35 55.49
N TYR A 898 43.42 25.05 55.50
CA TYR A 898 42.24 24.50 56.17
C TYR A 898 42.58 23.74 57.46
N THR A 899 41.66 23.80 58.44
CA THR A 899 41.62 22.87 59.59
C THR A 899 40.46 21.91 59.51
N PHE A 900 40.62 20.79 60.23
CA PHE A 900 39.70 19.66 60.18
C PHE A 900 39.30 19.29 61.60
N SER A 901 38.01 19.08 61.82
CA SER A 901 37.49 18.48 63.05
C SER A 901 36.40 17.48 62.72
N THR A 902 36.26 16.43 63.53
CA THR A 902 35.30 15.36 63.26
C THR A 902 34.32 15.22 64.40
N ALA A 903 33.07 14.89 64.06
CA ALA A 903 32.03 14.55 65.01
C ALA A 903 31.35 13.25 64.56
N THR A 904 31.25 12.29 65.48
CA THR A 904 30.58 11.01 65.22
C THR A 904 29.44 10.83 66.19
N TRP A 905 28.25 10.47 65.69
CA TRP A 905 27.09 10.12 66.50
C TRP A 905 26.36 8.92 65.91
N TYR A 906 25.56 8.25 66.73
CA TYR A 906 24.66 7.19 66.26
C TYR A 906 23.38 7.81 65.72
N ASP A 907 23.04 7.54 64.46
CA ASP A 907 21.79 7.97 63.84
C ASP A 907 20.81 6.79 63.74
N GLY A 908 19.66 6.92 64.39
CA GLY A 908 18.64 5.87 64.45
C GLY A 908 17.89 5.66 63.14
N ASN A 909 17.89 6.64 62.23
CA ASN A 909 17.24 6.54 60.92
C ASN A 909 18.15 5.82 59.91
N ARG A 910 19.47 6.03 59.99
CA ARG A 910 20.48 5.28 59.22
C ARG A 910 20.82 3.93 59.83
N GLY A 911 20.46 3.68 61.09
CA GLY A 911 20.76 2.43 61.80
C GLY A 911 22.24 2.24 62.16
N GLY A 912 23.06 3.31 62.09
CA GLY A 912 24.50 3.25 62.20
C GLY A 912 25.14 4.54 62.71
N ASN A 913 26.47 4.53 62.88
CA ASN A 913 27.21 5.74 63.23
C ASN A 913 27.44 6.59 61.97
N VAL A 914 27.19 7.89 62.07
CA VAL A 914 27.51 8.89 61.05
C VAL A 914 28.74 9.66 61.51
N THR A 915 29.69 9.88 60.60
CA THR A 915 30.86 10.71 60.86
C THR A 915 30.81 11.94 59.95
N GLN A 916 30.73 13.11 60.55
CA GLN A 916 30.83 14.39 59.87
C GLN A 916 32.27 14.91 59.99
N LEU A 917 32.86 15.28 58.85
CA LEU A 917 34.06 16.10 58.81
C LEU A 917 33.64 17.57 58.72
N THR A 918 34.22 18.39 59.57
CA THR A 918 34.08 19.85 59.49
C THR A 918 35.41 20.41 58.99
N VAL A 919 35.37 21.02 57.81
CA VAL A 919 36.50 21.74 57.22
C VAL A 919 36.33 23.21 57.60
N THR A 920 37.42 23.91 57.91
CA THR A 920 37.36 25.33 58.31
C THR A 920 38.55 26.05 57.75
N ASP A 921 38.32 27.01 56.87
CA ASP A 921 39.35 27.93 56.40
C ASP A 921 39.83 28.81 57.56
N ASN A 922 41.15 28.89 57.78
CA ASN A 922 41.74 29.61 58.91
C ASN A 922 42.28 31.01 58.61
N ALA A 923 42.35 31.48 57.35
CA ALA A 923 42.92 32.80 57.09
C ALA A 923 42.62 33.38 55.70
N ASN A 924 41.94 34.52 55.63
CA ASN A 924 41.87 35.44 54.48
C ASN A 924 41.91 34.77 53.08
N GLY A 925 41.16 33.68 52.94
CA GLY A 925 40.62 33.13 51.71
C GLY A 925 41.61 32.70 50.64
N GLY A 926 41.78 31.39 50.48
CA GLY A 926 42.12 30.79 49.19
C GLY A 926 43.25 31.43 48.38
N LEU A 927 43.24 31.21 47.07
CA LEU A 927 44.10 31.95 46.12
C LEU A 927 43.49 33.30 45.73
N ASP A 928 42.23 33.56 46.10
CA ASP A 928 41.41 34.70 45.66
C ASP A 928 41.11 35.77 46.75
N GLY A 929 41.32 35.46 48.03
CA GLY A 929 41.18 36.36 49.17
C GLY A 929 39.85 36.32 49.96
N TRP A 930 38.92 35.39 49.69
CA TRP A 930 37.60 35.30 50.34
C TRP A 930 37.42 34.13 51.30
N TYR A 931 36.80 34.36 52.47
CA TYR A 931 36.57 33.31 53.47
C TYR A 931 35.52 32.30 52.97
N GLU A 932 35.96 31.08 52.65
CA GLU A 932 35.11 29.95 52.21
C GLU A 932 34.34 29.29 53.37
N GLY A 933 34.35 29.86 54.58
CA GLY A 933 33.48 29.37 55.65
C GLY A 933 33.95 28.13 56.41
N ARG A 934 32.96 27.50 57.05
CA ARG A 934 33.10 26.28 57.84
C ARG A 934 32.10 25.23 57.36
N ASP A 935 32.61 24.36 56.51
CA ASP A 935 31.80 23.36 55.81
C ASP A 935 31.67 22.06 56.57
N ARG A 936 30.54 21.39 56.37
CA ARG A 936 30.22 20.10 57.00
C ARG A 936 29.96 19.05 55.95
N LEU A 937 30.79 18.02 55.95
CA LEU A 937 30.80 16.97 54.95
C LEU A 937 30.40 15.65 55.57
N ILE A 938 29.44 14.97 54.96
CA ILE A 938 28.96 13.64 55.33
C ILE A 938 28.92 12.78 54.06
N ASP A 939 29.38 11.54 54.17
CA ASP A 939 29.42 10.56 53.07
C ASP A 939 30.23 11.02 51.85
N ILE A 940 31.34 11.75 52.07
CA ILE A 940 32.27 12.20 51.01
C ILE A 940 33.54 11.34 51.00
N ASP A 941 34.04 10.98 49.82
CA ASP A 941 35.24 10.15 49.67
C ASP A 941 36.54 10.94 49.58
N TYR A 942 36.56 12.05 48.84
CA TYR A 942 37.77 12.83 48.62
C TYR A 942 37.55 14.33 48.79
N LEU A 943 38.59 14.98 49.30
CA LEU A 943 38.73 16.43 49.31
C LEU A 943 39.84 16.81 48.33
N VAL A 944 39.54 17.69 47.39
CA VAL A 944 40.47 18.15 46.36
C VAL A 944 40.87 19.59 46.66
N PHE A 945 42.16 19.80 46.94
CA PHE A 945 42.78 21.11 47.15
C PHE A 945 43.65 21.46 45.95
N ALA A 946 44.05 22.72 45.81
CA ALA A 946 44.89 23.20 44.71
C ALA A 946 46.24 22.46 44.60
N ASP A 947 46.80 21.99 45.72
CA ASP A 947 48.10 21.29 45.77
C ASP A 947 48.00 19.76 45.83
N GLN A 948 46.85 19.20 46.23
CA GLN A 948 46.70 17.75 46.43
C GLN A 948 45.25 17.29 46.59
N THR A 949 45.00 16.01 46.31
CA THR A 949 43.75 15.31 46.68
C THR A 949 43.99 14.43 47.89
N VAL A 950 43.07 14.45 48.85
CA VAL A 950 43.17 13.68 50.10
C VAL A 950 41.90 12.87 50.31
N ALA A 951 42.05 11.58 50.62
CA ALA A 951 40.91 10.75 50.97
C ALA A 951 40.35 11.17 52.33
N PHE A 952 39.03 11.27 52.45
CA PHE A 952 38.32 11.58 53.69
C PHE A 952 38.72 10.61 54.82
N ALA A 953 38.88 9.32 54.49
CA ALA A 953 39.29 8.29 55.45
C ALA A 953 40.70 8.53 56.03
N ASP A 954 41.60 9.22 55.33
CA ASP A 954 42.93 9.57 55.84
C ASP A 954 42.91 10.79 56.78
N LEU A 955 41.77 11.48 56.88
CA LEU A 955 41.54 12.63 57.76
C LEU A 955 40.90 12.25 59.09
N LEU A 956 40.31 11.06 59.17
CA LEU A 956 39.75 10.44 60.37
C LEU A 956 40.86 9.79 61.22
#